data_AF-A0A961HS19-F1
#
_entry.id   AF-A0A961HS19-F1
#
_cell.length_a   1.000
_cell.length_b   1.000
_cell.length_c   1.000
_cell.angle_alpha   90.00
_cell.angle_beta   90.00
_cell.angle_gamma   90.00
#
_symmetry.space_group_name_H-M   'P 1'
#
loop_
_entity.id
_entity.type
_entity.pdbx_description
1 polymer ?
#
loop_
_entity_poly.entity_id
_entity_poly.type
_entity_poly.pdbx_seq_one_letter_code
_entity_poly.pdbx_strand_id
1 'polypeptide(L)'
;MAEGQQQGTQERSDGSGIFDALQPDVALRTLSNLQLEDSRLLAPLKIRSRLANQVYDLLQSFLTGARSSKDTFYPSLQDIYGDLQMHKRAISDKTPMPTEEELVRTVCFMSVQTPPFLHILREIPTNATSPERFITRLVAPTEKHPDKVSVGYRATIRNNLVKLKSLMNDLDPALPGGPAFHRIQDADPRTGRVETILGKMFFSSLGPPLPDEDGQHDDVTLRRVNQGLRMRLFRPLVLDLLREKMIFSISCQDLRNHSGLKVPDIVLFNILENIKHRFGRLCEILTHEAVLELLTENARSQAQRFLGNNLLQDAAESVAHSLLEDKSYHASVPFHILETAAEMVRLREWYDEKSKSTKQDQQKQEIQQVLKKLQNQNGIFRAKNGRKYNIDEKYVNLFLNEKGSPVLCAAHPPLARTGTRDSGDYETIYLLFKDRTVTGNAIQGALEAYKKTGDTFLLRLLEDLLAVNTTPDSELKAFVPPAYIEQLREAIRDSYKAYLSPLERIWLALTGKRISDAKILRIQQRLDADRQGGEKARAEKKSRSQTRKAKKEVRSLARQRAGESEPMAAPSREESASFGHEAQELLAYLLTQVNMMWDKNYYPTREQVLRLATAAQKEVAEKVIGLVDAGAQSTSALIRIPVPGKGHVYGGRDYVHGSKEELIAKFKRKLEDDSVVDVGGTKLQLTNKEDDRTLSRAMLQYLNHI
;
A
#
# COMPACT_ATOMS: atom_id res chain seq x y z
N MET A 1 -18.96 -13.76 -35.03
CA MET A 1 -20.04 -13.26 -35.91
C MET A 1 -21.23 -12.93 -35.05
N ALA A 2 -21.51 -11.64 -34.90
CA ALA A 2 -22.81 -11.04 -34.59
C ALA A 2 -22.59 -9.52 -34.55
N GLU A 3 -23.05 -8.86 -35.60
CA GLU A 3 -23.11 -7.43 -35.75
C GLU A 3 -24.16 -6.85 -34.79
N GLY A 4 -23.83 -5.73 -34.17
CA GLY A 4 -24.74 -4.93 -33.36
C GLY A 4 -24.41 -3.46 -33.57
N GLN A 5 -24.95 -2.89 -34.64
CA GLN A 5 -24.90 -1.46 -34.95
C GLN A 5 -25.52 -0.65 -33.81
N GLN A 6 -24.70 0.09 -33.06
CA GLN A 6 -25.18 1.26 -32.33
C GLN A 6 -25.09 2.46 -33.28
N GLN A 7 -26.23 2.79 -33.87
CA GLN A 7 -26.46 4.06 -34.56
C GLN A 7 -26.22 5.18 -33.54
N GLY A 8 -25.10 5.89 -33.73
CA GLY A 8 -24.86 7.16 -33.09
C GLY A 8 -25.94 8.14 -33.51
N THR A 9 -26.63 8.71 -32.53
CA THR A 9 -27.52 9.84 -32.72
C THR A 9 -26.66 10.98 -33.26
N GLN A 10 -26.76 11.24 -34.57
CA GLN A 10 -26.25 12.44 -35.20
C GLN A 10 -27.03 13.62 -34.61
N GLU A 11 -26.43 14.29 -33.62
CA GLU A 11 -26.78 15.66 -33.32
C GLU A 11 -26.56 16.47 -34.60
N ARG A 12 -27.66 16.98 -35.15
CA ARG A 12 -27.67 17.87 -36.32
C ARG A 12 -26.73 19.04 -36.05
N SER A 13 -25.83 19.25 -37.00
CA SER A 13 -24.91 20.38 -37.05
C SER A 13 -25.68 21.69 -37.24
N ASP A 14 -26.06 22.32 -36.14
CA ASP A 14 -26.43 23.74 -36.16
C ASP A 14 -25.13 24.57 -36.15
N GLY A 15 -24.59 24.70 -37.35
CA GLY A 15 -23.37 25.42 -37.67
C GLY A 15 -23.20 25.44 -39.17
N SER A 16 -24.09 26.13 -39.89
CA SER A 16 -24.00 26.36 -41.33
C SER A 16 -22.86 27.32 -41.67
N GLY A 17 -21.61 26.85 -41.53
CA GLY A 17 -20.47 27.48 -42.16
C GLY A 17 -20.39 27.07 -43.62
N ILE A 18 -20.34 28.02 -44.56
CA ILE A 18 -20.22 27.81 -46.02
C ILE A 18 -19.08 26.84 -46.41
N PHE A 19 -18.10 26.62 -45.54
CA PHE A 19 -16.96 25.73 -45.76
C PHE A 19 -17.16 24.27 -45.31
N ASP A 20 -18.14 23.96 -44.46
CA ASP A 20 -18.44 22.58 -44.07
C ASP A 20 -19.14 21.79 -45.20
N ALA A 21 -19.66 22.50 -46.21
CA ALA A 21 -20.29 21.91 -47.40
C ALA A 21 -19.31 21.63 -48.56
N LEU A 22 -18.05 22.06 -48.45
CA LEU A 22 -17.05 21.95 -49.52
C LEU A 22 -15.99 20.90 -49.15
N GLN A 23 -15.64 20.03 -50.10
CA GLN A 23 -14.49 19.14 -49.90
C GLN A 23 -13.21 19.98 -49.67
N PRO A 24 -12.30 19.55 -48.78
CA PRO A 24 -11.12 20.32 -48.38
C PRO A 24 -10.26 20.82 -49.56
N ASP A 25 -10.15 20.04 -50.64
CA ASP A 25 -9.43 20.44 -51.86
C ASP A 25 -10.17 21.53 -52.66
N VAL A 26 -11.50 21.55 -52.58
CA VAL A 26 -12.35 22.61 -53.17
C VAL A 26 -12.31 23.84 -52.29
N ALA A 27 -12.33 23.71 -50.97
CA ALA A 27 -12.16 24.82 -50.04
C ALA A 27 -10.79 25.49 -50.21
N LEU A 28 -9.70 24.70 -50.33
CA LEU A 28 -8.35 25.17 -50.65
C LEU A 28 -8.25 25.82 -52.04
N ARG A 29 -8.95 25.29 -53.06
CA ARG A 29 -9.01 25.92 -54.40
C ARG A 29 -9.86 27.20 -54.44
N THR A 30 -10.92 27.28 -53.65
CA THR A 30 -11.78 28.47 -53.53
C THR A 30 -11.06 29.56 -52.73
N LEU A 31 -10.24 29.14 -51.78
CA LEU A 31 -9.24 29.95 -51.11
C LEU A 31 -8.19 30.43 -52.13
N SER A 32 -7.55 29.57 -52.92
CA SER A 32 -6.51 29.97 -53.88
C SER A 32 -6.99 30.79 -55.10
N ASN A 33 -8.27 30.72 -55.49
CA ASN A 33 -8.83 31.45 -56.64
C ASN A 33 -9.83 32.54 -56.21
N LEU A 34 -9.32 33.76 -56.01
CA LEU A 34 -10.06 34.97 -55.66
C LEU A 34 -10.83 35.62 -56.83
N GLN A 35 -11.43 34.84 -57.74
CA GLN A 35 -12.34 35.34 -58.78
C GLN A 35 -13.80 34.99 -58.45
N LEU A 36 -14.30 35.53 -57.33
CA LEU A 36 -15.75 35.61 -57.07
C LEU A 36 -16.11 37.10 -57.03
N GLU A 37 -16.58 37.60 -58.17
CA GLU A 37 -17.12 38.94 -58.32
C GLU A 37 -18.55 39.00 -57.74
N ASP A 38 -18.84 40.15 -57.13
CA ASP A 38 -20.17 40.65 -56.78
C ASP A 38 -20.98 39.99 -55.64
N SER A 39 -20.74 40.49 -54.42
CA SER A 39 -21.82 40.88 -53.49
C SER A 39 -21.28 41.58 -52.24
N ARG A 40 -21.88 42.72 -51.85
CA ARG A 40 -21.53 43.49 -50.64
C ARG A 40 -21.71 42.69 -49.34
N LEU A 41 -22.54 41.65 -49.37
CA LEU A 41 -22.74 40.69 -48.27
C LEU A 41 -21.55 39.72 -48.07
N LEU A 42 -20.72 39.51 -49.10
CA LEU A 42 -19.56 38.62 -49.05
C LEU A 42 -18.22 39.35 -48.84
N ALA A 43 -18.21 40.69 -48.80
CA ALA A 43 -16.98 41.47 -48.62
C ALA A 43 -16.21 41.14 -47.31
N PRO A 44 -16.86 40.95 -46.14
CA PRO A 44 -16.16 40.53 -44.91
C PRO A 44 -15.58 39.12 -45.04
N LEU A 45 -16.30 38.21 -45.71
CA LEU A 45 -15.87 36.84 -45.97
C LEU A 45 -14.71 36.77 -46.96
N LYS A 46 -14.68 37.67 -47.95
CA LYS A 46 -13.60 37.79 -48.95
C LYS A 46 -12.30 38.35 -48.36
N ILE A 47 -12.40 39.25 -47.37
CA ILE A 47 -11.25 39.77 -46.62
C ILE A 47 -10.68 38.66 -45.71
N ARG A 48 -11.55 37.94 -44.99
CA ARG A 48 -11.16 36.81 -44.13
C ARG A 48 -10.56 35.65 -44.92
N SER A 49 -11.11 35.32 -46.09
CA SER A 49 -10.55 34.29 -46.97
C SER A 49 -9.19 34.68 -47.55
N ARG A 50 -9.02 35.94 -47.96
CA ARG A 50 -7.73 36.46 -48.42
C ARG A 50 -6.65 36.39 -47.33
N LEU A 51 -6.97 36.76 -46.09
CA LEU A 51 -6.04 36.66 -44.97
C LEU A 51 -5.69 35.19 -44.67
N ALA A 52 -6.68 34.30 -44.67
CA ALA A 52 -6.47 32.86 -44.49
C ALA A 52 -5.51 32.26 -45.53
N ASN A 53 -5.62 32.68 -46.81
CA ASN A 53 -4.70 32.28 -47.87
C ASN A 53 -3.29 32.76 -47.61
N GLN A 54 -3.12 34.04 -47.29
CA GLN A 54 -1.81 34.63 -47.04
C GLN A 54 -1.12 33.92 -45.87
N VAL A 55 -1.87 33.60 -44.81
CA VAL A 55 -1.36 32.82 -43.68
C VAL A 55 -0.96 31.41 -44.13
N TYR A 56 -1.78 30.72 -44.92
CA TYR A 56 -1.48 29.38 -45.42
C TYR A 56 -0.23 29.37 -46.33
N ASP A 57 -0.14 30.28 -47.29
CA ASP A 57 0.98 30.37 -48.24
C ASP A 57 2.30 30.70 -47.52
N LEU A 58 2.26 31.61 -46.54
CA LEU A 58 3.42 31.90 -45.70
C LEU A 58 3.86 30.64 -44.94
N LEU A 59 2.94 29.90 -44.32
CA LEU A 59 3.24 28.63 -43.65
C LEU A 59 3.88 27.61 -44.59
N GLN A 60 3.36 27.47 -45.81
CA GLN A 60 3.91 26.58 -46.82
C GLN A 60 5.34 26.99 -47.21
N SER A 61 5.63 28.29 -47.33
CA SER A 61 6.97 28.79 -47.65
C SER A 61 8.02 28.47 -46.57
N PHE A 62 7.62 28.51 -45.29
CA PHE A 62 8.46 28.11 -44.17
C PHE A 62 8.76 26.61 -44.19
N LEU A 63 7.79 25.78 -44.58
CA LEU A 63 7.91 24.33 -44.58
C LEU A 63 8.69 23.78 -45.78
N THR A 64 8.71 24.49 -46.92
CA THR A 64 9.28 24.03 -48.20
C THR A 64 10.70 24.51 -48.49
N GLY A 65 11.31 25.33 -47.62
CA GLY A 65 12.78 25.44 -47.55
C GLY A 65 13.43 26.72 -48.09
N ALA A 66 12.76 27.89 -48.08
CA ALA A 66 13.47 29.14 -48.36
C ALA A 66 14.41 29.61 -47.23
N ARG A 67 14.23 29.12 -45.98
CA ARG A 67 14.95 29.63 -44.78
C ARG A 67 15.50 28.57 -43.79
N SER A 68 15.27 27.27 -44.00
CA SER A 68 15.58 26.21 -43.01
C SER A 68 16.91 25.50 -43.33
N SER A 69 18.05 25.99 -42.82
CA SER A 69 19.35 25.33 -43.01
C SER A 69 19.78 24.38 -41.89
N LYS A 70 19.07 24.31 -40.75
CA LYS A 70 19.20 23.29 -39.70
C LYS A 70 18.03 23.43 -38.71
N ASP A 71 17.45 22.30 -38.34
CA ASP A 71 16.28 22.10 -37.46
C ASP A 71 14.90 22.47 -38.02
N THR A 72 13.92 21.61 -37.74
CA THR A 72 12.48 21.80 -37.99
C THR A 72 11.97 23.05 -37.25
N PHE A 73 12.17 24.22 -37.85
CA PHE A 73 11.63 25.49 -37.38
C PHE A 73 10.16 25.62 -37.81
N TYR A 74 9.25 25.74 -36.85
CA TYR A 74 7.85 26.06 -37.09
C TYR A 74 7.58 27.52 -36.69
N PRO A 75 6.98 28.35 -37.56
CA PRO A 75 6.84 29.78 -37.30
C PRO A 75 5.84 30.05 -36.17
N SER A 76 6.17 31.04 -35.34
CA SER A 76 5.26 31.58 -34.34
C SER A 76 4.25 32.54 -34.97
N LEU A 77 3.20 32.90 -34.22
CA LEU A 77 2.22 33.89 -34.68
C LEU A 77 2.87 35.26 -34.96
N GLN A 78 3.91 35.62 -34.21
CA GLN A 78 4.70 36.85 -34.43
C GLN A 78 5.52 36.79 -35.72
N ASP A 79 6.12 35.62 -36.03
CA ASP A 79 6.87 35.43 -37.27
C ASP A 79 5.96 35.60 -38.49
N ILE A 80 4.75 35.04 -38.42
CA ILE A 80 3.73 35.17 -39.49
C ILE A 80 3.27 36.61 -39.63
N TYR A 81 3.03 37.30 -38.51
CA TYR A 81 2.63 38.72 -38.54
C TYR A 81 3.72 39.59 -39.18
N GLY A 82 4.99 39.37 -38.81
CA GLY A 82 6.14 40.08 -39.37
C GLY A 82 6.34 39.81 -40.86
N ASP A 83 6.26 38.54 -41.30
CA ASP A 83 6.39 38.20 -42.71
C ASP A 83 5.19 38.67 -43.54
N LEU A 84 3.97 38.70 -42.97
CA LEU A 84 2.81 39.29 -43.63
C LEU A 84 3.00 40.80 -43.85
N GLN A 85 3.58 41.50 -42.87
CA GLN A 85 3.93 42.92 -43.02
C GLN A 85 4.98 43.12 -44.13
N MET A 86 6.00 42.27 -44.19
CA MET A 86 7.03 42.31 -45.22
C MET A 86 6.47 41.99 -46.61
N HIS A 87 5.61 40.97 -46.71
CA HIS A 87 4.95 40.60 -47.95
C HIS A 87 4.12 41.77 -48.48
N LYS A 88 3.28 42.39 -47.64
CA LYS A 88 2.48 43.57 -48.03
C LYS A 88 3.33 44.74 -48.52
N ARG A 89 4.48 45.00 -47.87
CA ARG A 89 5.45 46.01 -48.32
C ARG A 89 6.05 45.66 -49.68
N ALA A 90 6.39 44.38 -49.91
CA ALA A 90 6.99 43.92 -51.16
C ALA A 90 6.03 44.02 -52.36
N ILE A 91 4.73 43.75 -52.16
CA ILE A 91 3.72 43.84 -53.23
C ILE A 91 2.97 45.18 -53.26
N SER A 92 3.38 46.15 -52.43
CA SER A 92 2.74 47.47 -52.29
C SER A 92 1.22 47.40 -52.10
N ASP A 93 0.75 46.44 -51.30
CA ASP A 93 -0.67 46.22 -51.02
C ASP A 93 -1.23 47.33 -50.12
N LYS A 94 -2.22 48.07 -50.62
CA LYS A 94 -2.84 49.21 -49.92
C LYS A 94 -3.89 48.81 -48.88
N THR A 95 -4.20 47.52 -48.73
CA THR A 95 -5.14 47.07 -47.70
C THR A 95 -4.59 47.29 -46.28
N PRO A 96 -5.42 47.63 -45.29
CA PRO A 96 -4.97 47.81 -43.92
C PRO A 96 -4.34 46.53 -43.37
N MET A 97 -3.27 46.65 -42.57
CA MET A 97 -2.68 45.50 -41.87
C MET A 97 -3.73 44.92 -40.91
N PRO A 98 -3.96 43.60 -40.88
CA PRO A 98 -4.85 43.01 -39.90
C PRO A 98 -4.33 43.29 -38.48
N THR A 99 -5.24 43.37 -37.52
CA THR A 99 -4.83 43.40 -36.10
C THR A 99 -4.31 42.02 -35.68
N GLU A 100 -3.53 41.97 -34.60
CA GLU A 100 -3.08 40.68 -34.04
C GLU A 100 -4.27 39.77 -33.66
N GLU A 101 -5.35 40.38 -33.19
CA GLU A 101 -6.60 39.71 -32.81
C GLU A 101 -7.31 39.10 -34.03
N GLU A 102 -7.37 39.83 -35.15
CA GLU A 102 -7.90 39.33 -36.42
C GLU A 102 -7.05 38.17 -36.97
N LEU A 103 -5.73 38.22 -36.80
CA LEU A 103 -4.85 37.12 -37.17
C LEU A 103 -5.13 35.88 -36.30
N VAL A 104 -5.23 36.05 -34.99
CA VAL A 104 -5.56 34.97 -34.05
C VAL A 104 -6.91 34.32 -34.37
N ARG A 105 -7.96 35.13 -34.60
CA ARG A 105 -9.29 34.63 -35.00
C ARG A 105 -9.21 33.80 -36.27
N THR A 106 -8.50 34.30 -37.28
CA THR A 106 -8.32 33.60 -38.56
C THR A 106 -7.60 32.26 -38.37
N VAL A 107 -6.54 32.23 -37.58
CA VAL A 107 -5.77 31.02 -37.25
C VAL A 107 -6.64 30.01 -36.49
N CYS A 108 -7.39 30.45 -35.47
CA CYS A 108 -8.34 29.61 -34.74
C CYS A 108 -9.38 29.00 -35.67
N PHE A 109 -10.00 29.82 -36.53
CA PHE A 109 -10.98 29.37 -37.51
C PHE A 109 -10.41 28.30 -38.46
N MET A 110 -9.22 28.53 -39.03
CA MET A 110 -8.57 27.56 -39.91
C MET A 110 -8.21 26.24 -39.23
N SER A 111 -8.02 26.27 -37.90
CA SER A 111 -7.62 25.10 -37.11
C SER A 111 -8.77 24.18 -36.66
N VAL A 112 -10.02 24.68 -36.71
CA VAL A 112 -11.23 23.91 -36.29
C VAL A 112 -12.00 23.29 -37.44
N GLN A 113 -11.60 23.57 -38.69
CA GLN A 113 -12.16 22.97 -39.90
C GLN A 113 -11.87 21.47 -39.95
N THR A 114 -12.70 20.71 -40.67
CA THR A 114 -12.55 19.25 -40.79
C THR A 114 -12.41 18.83 -42.25
N PRO A 115 -11.22 18.41 -42.72
CA PRO A 115 -9.93 18.39 -42.01
C PRO A 115 -9.36 19.81 -41.76
N PRO A 116 -8.53 19.99 -40.72
CA PRO A 116 -7.98 21.30 -40.37
C PRO A 116 -6.96 21.77 -41.41
N PHE A 117 -7.06 23.02 -41.83
CA PHE A 117 -6.11 23.62 -42.78
C PHE A 117 -4.76 23.92 -42.15
N LEU A 118 -4.74 24.20 -40.84
CA LEU A 118 -3.53 24.34 -40.05
C LEU A 118 -3.72 23.75 -38.66
N HIS A 119 -2.61 23.45 -38.00
CA HIS A 119 -2.54 22.89 -36.67
C HIS A 119 -1.79 23.83 -35.75
N ILE A 120 -2.34 24.01 -34.55
CA ILE A 120 -1.74 24.81 -33.49
C ILE A 120 -0.85 23.91 -32.64
N LEU A 121 0.42 24.32 -32.51
CA LEU A 121 1.42 23.75 -31.62
C LEU A 121 1.65 24.73 -30.46
N ARG A 122 1.73 24.23 -29.23
CA ARG A 122 2.06 25.04 -28.05
C ARG A 122 3.37 24.53 -27.43
N GLU A 123 4.39 25.37 -27.44
CA GLU A 123 5.71 25.08 -26.85
C GLU A 123 6.05 26.00 -25.66
N ILE A 124 6.66 25.45 -24.62
CA ILE A 124 7.17 26.23 -23.48
C ILE A 124 8.40 27.03 -23.95
N PRO A 125 8.43 28.36 -23.75
CA PRO A 125 9.52 29.22 -24.19
C PRO A 125 10.87 28.82 -23.55
N THR A 126 11.94 29.01 -24.31
CA THR A 126 13.31 28.69 -23.87
C THR A 126 13.93 29.77 -22.97
N ASN A 127 13.46 31.02 -23.08
CA ASN A 127 13.99 32.19 -22.36
C ASN A 127 13.04 32.55 -21.21
N ALA A 128 13.33 32.06 -20.01
CA ALA A 128 12.47 32.15 -18.83
C ALA A 128 12.57 33.50 -18.12
N THR A 129 11.95 34.55 -18.68
CA THR A 129 11.56 35.75 -17.91
C THR A 129 10.09 35.72 -17.50
N SER A 130 9.26 34.92 -18.16
CA SER A 130 7.87 34.64 -17.77
C SER A 130 7.54 33.14 -17.96
N PRO A 131 7.66 32.30 -16.92
CA PRO A 131 7.38 30.86 -17.01
C PRO A 131 5.91 30.51 -17.30
N GLU A 132 5.02 31.51 -17.32
CA GLU A 132 3.57 31.34 -17.40
C GLU A 132 2.99 31.32 -18.83
N ARG A 133 3.81 31.51 -19.87
CA ARG A 133 3.31 31.70 -21.24
C ARG A 133 3.82 30.63 -22.19
N PHE A 134 2.93 30.06 -23.00
CA PHE A 134 3.29 29.20 -24.13
C PHE A 134 3.52 30.04 -25.39
N ILE A 135 4.46 29.63 -26.23
CA ILE A 135 4.60 30.14 -27.60
C ILE A 135 3.68 29.31 -28.50
N THR A 136 2.81 29.99 -29.24
CA THR A 136 1.99 29.37 -30.27
C THR A 136 2.77 29.31 -31.59
N ARG A 137 3.01 28.08 -32.07
CA ARG A 137 3.59 27.78 -33.38
C ARG A 137 2.55 27.14 -34.27
N LEU A 138 2.66 27.35 -35.57
CA LEU A 138 1.70 26.83 -36.54
C LEU A 138 2.38 25.84 -37.49
N VAL A 139 1.66 24.78 -37.84
CA VAL A 139 2.08 23.81 -38.86
C VAL A 139 0.90 23.47 -39.75
N ALA A 140 1.11 23.40 -41.06
CA ALA A 140 0.10 23.01 -42.03
C ALA A 140 0.48 21.68 -42.71
N PRO A 141 -0.49 20.84 -43.09
CA PRO A 141 -0.24 19.72 -43.99
C PRO A 141 0.17 20.24 -45.37
N THR A 142 1.05 19.51 -46.05
CA THR A 142 1.51 19.84 -47.41
C THR A 142 1.41 18.58 -48.27
N GLU A 143 1.07 18.72 -49.55
CA GLU A 143 0.98 17.57 -50.48
C GLU A 143 2.31 16.79 -50.56
N LYS A 144 3.44 17.51 -50.50
CA LYS A 144 4.79 16.93 -50.60
C LYS A 144 5.26 16.27 -49.30
N HIS A 145 4.74 16.70 -48.15
CA HIS A 145 5.15 16.22 -46.84
C HIS A 145 3.95 16.14 -45.88
N PRO A 146 3.09 15.12 -46.02
CA PRO A 146 1.91 14.94 -45.16
C PRO A 146 2.29 14.67 -43.69
N ASP A 147 3.45 14.07 -43.44
CA ASP A 147 3.90 13.72 -42.09
C ASP A 147 4.38 14.89 -41.24
N LYS A 148 4.56 16.10 -41.82
CA LYS A 148 5.11 17.27 -41.11
C LYS A 148 4.30 17.67 -39.87
N VAL A 149 2.99 17.47 -39.92
CA VAL A 149 2.08 17.72 -38.78
C VAL A 149 2.35 16.72 -37.66
N SER A 150 2.51 15.43 -37.98
CA SER A 150 2.77 14.40 -36.98
C SER A 150 4.17 14.56 -36.35
N VAL A 151 5.16 14.92 -37.16
CA VAL A 151 6.51 15.28 -36.71
C VAL A 151 6.47 16.51 -35.80
N GLY A 152 5.69 17.54 -36.17
CA GLY A 152 5.53 18.75 -35.38
C GLY A 152 4.92 18.49 -34.01
N TYR A 153 3.89 17.66 -33.93
CA TYR A 153 3.30 17.24 -32.66
C TYR A 153 4.31 16.47 -31.79
N ARG A 154 5.03 15.49 -32.35
CA ARG A 154 6.04 14.72 -31.60
C ARG A 154 7.18 15.60 -31.11
N ALA A 155 7.68 16.51 -31.94
CA ALA A 155 8.74 17.45 -31.57
C ALA A 155 8.26 18.40 -30.45
N THR A 156 7.05 18.94 -30.57
CA THR A 156 6.43 19.80 -29.55
C THR A 156 6.30 19.09 -28.20
N ILE A 157 5.80 17.85 -28.18
CA ILE A 157 5.66 17.05 -26.97
C ILE A 157 7.03 16.79 -26.33
N ARG A 158 8.02 16.38 -27.14
CA ARG A 158 9.39 16.15 -26.67
C ARG A 158 10.03 17.41 -26.11
N ASN A 159 9.90 18.55 -26.78
CA ASN A 159 10.44 19.82 -26.32
C ASN A 159 9.81 20.24 -24.98
N ASN A 160 8.49 20.15 -24.87
CA ASN A 160 7.77 20.44 -23.63
C ASN A 160 8.17 19.50 -22.49
N LEU A 161 8.35 18.22 -22.78
CA LEU A 161 8.81 17.22 -21.80
C LEU A 161 10.20 17.59 -21.25
N VAL A 162 11.16 17.88 -22.14
CA VAL A 162 12.52 18.29 -21.75
C VAL A 162 12.48 19.58 -20.92
N LYS A 163 11.61 20.54 -21.28
CA LYS A 163 11.49 21.81 -20.55
C LYS A 163 10.78 21.67 -19.20
N LEU A 164 9.73 20.86 -19.11
CA LEU A 164 9.11 20.54 -17.83
C LEU A 164 10.11 19.82 -16.90
N LYS A 165 11.01 19.01 -17.46
CA LYS A 165 12.05 18.35 -16.69
C LYS A 165 13.07 19.32 -16.10
N SER A 166 13.47 20.35 -16.85
CA SER A 166 14.30 21.42 -16.28
C SER A 166 13.54 22.23 -15.23
N LEU A 167 12.27 22.59 -15.53
CA LEU A 167 11.45 23.39 -14.61
C LEU A 167 11.13 22.64 -13.31
N MET A 168 10.99 21.32 -13.33
CA MET A 168 10.71 20.53 -12.12
C MET A 168 11.77 20.66 -11.03
N ASN A 169 13.02 20.95 -11.38
CA ASN A 169 14.08 21.21 -10.40
C ASN A 169 13.97 22.61 -9.78
N ASP A 170 13.37 23.56 -10.51
CA ASP A 170 13.17 24.95 -10.09
C ASP A 170 11.75 25.22 -9.54
N LEU A 171 10.85 24.24 -9.65
CA LEU A 171 9.46 24.25 -9.15
C LEU A 171 9.38 24.03 -7.63
N ASP A 172 10.44 24.38 -6.91
CA ASP A 172 10.39 24.64 -5.47
C ASP A 172 9.45 25.84 -5.26
N PRO A 173 8.30 25.66 -4.60
CA PRO A 173 7.40 26.77 -4.40
C PRO A 173 8.01 27.74 -3.39
N ALA A 174 8.31 28.97 -3.83
CA ALA A 174 8.28 30.12 -2.95
C ALA A 174 6.88 30.14 -2.30
N LEU A 175 6.84 29.91 -0.98
CA LEU A 175 5.62 29.91 -0.16
C LEU A 175 4.89 31.26 -0.30
N PRO A 176 3.75 31.34 -0.99
CA PRO A 176 2.79 32.36 -0.63
C PRO A 176 2.10 31.84 0.63
N GLY A 177 2.13 32.62 1.71
CA GLY A 177 1.20 32.41 2.82
C GLY A 177 -0.21 32.24 2.24
N GLY A 178 -0.77 31.04 2.42
CA GLY A 178 -2.12 30.70 1.96
C GLY A 178 -3.13 31.00 3.06
N PRO A 179 -4.34 31.47 2.72
CA PRO A 179 -5.04 32.46 3.54
C PRO A 179 -6.06 31.85 4.48
N ALA A 180 -6.38 32.58 5.56
CA ALA A 180 -7.74 32.58 6.09
C ALA A 180 -8.69 32.94 4.92
N PHE A 181 -9.40 31.97 4.36
CA PHE A 181 -10.39 32.23 3.32
C PHE A 181 -11.76 32.40 3.96
N HIS A 182 -12.46 33.48 3.66
CA HIS A 182 -13.77 33.75 4.25
C HIS A 182 -14.92 33.03 3.53
N ARG A 183 -14.70 32.61 2.27
CA ARG A 183 -15.71 31.91 1.46
C ARG A 183 -15.13 30.64 0.85
N ILE A 184 -15.94 29.57 0.84
CA ILE A 184 -15.58 28.25 0.30
C ILE A 184 -15.12 28.32 -1.17
N GLN A 185 -15.66 29.27 -1.93
CA GLN A 185 -15.34 29.49 -3.35
C GLN A 185 -13.88 29.89 -3.59
N ASP A 186 -13.20 30.43 -2.57
CA ASP A 186 -11.82 30.91 -2.68
C ASP A 186 -10.80 29.78 -2.50
N ALA A 187 -11.23 28.58 -2.07
CA ALA A 187 -10.36 27.47 -1.73
C ALA A 187 -9.84 26.64 -2.94
N ASP A 188 -10.05 27.11 -4.20
CA ASP A 188 -9.81 26.40 -5.49
C ASP A 188 -9.04 25.06 -5.35
N PRO A 189 -9.75 23.93 -5.19
CA PRO A 189 -9.14 22.68 -4.75
C PRO A 189 -8.31 21.98 -5.81
N ARG A 190 -8.47 22.39 -7.07
CA ARG A 190 -7.67 21.90 -8.18
C ARG A 190 -6.34 22.64 -8.31
N THR A 191 -6.14 23.72 -7.56
CA THR A 191 -4.87 24.45 -7.49
C THR A 191 -3.74 23.52 -7.07
N GLY A 192 -2.72 23.36 -7.90
CA GLY A 192 -1.58 22.48 -7.62
C GLY A 192 -1.63 21.10 -8.29
N ARG A 193 -2.75 20.73 -8.94
CA ARG A 193 -2.82 19.54 -9.78
C ARG A 193 -2.17 19.77 -11.14
N VAL A 194 -1.63 18.71 -11.74
CA VAL A 194 -0.96 18.78 -13.05
C VAL A 194 -1.92 19.31 -14.11
N GLU A 195 -3.18 18.84 -14.12
CA GLU A 195 -4.16 19.31 -15.10
C GLU A 195 -4.51 20.80 -14.99
N THR A 196 -4.45 21.36 -13.78
CA THR A 196 -4.75 22.77 -13.54
C THR A 196 -3.56 23.64 -13.88
N ILE A 197 -2.35 23.26 -13.43
CA ILE A 197 -1.13 24.01 -13.69
C ILE A 197 -0.86 24.02 -15.19
N LEU A 198 -0.74 22.84 -15.80
CA LEU A 198 -0.51 22.74 -17.22
C LEU A 198 -1.72 23.22 -18.02
N GLY A 199 -2.95 23.01 -17.55
CA GLY A 199 -4.15 23.52 -18.22
C GLY A 199 -4.22 25.04 -18.29
N LYS A 200 -3.94 25.75 -17.19
CA LYS A 200 -3.87 27.23 -17.18
C LYS A 200 -2.84 27.74 -18.19
N MET A 201 -1.73 27.04 -18.34
CA MET A 201 -0.70 27.39 -19.31
C MET A 201 -1.10 27.00 -20.76
N PHE A 202 -1.61 25.80 -20.99
CA PHE A 202 -1.94 25.22 -22.31
C PHE A 202 -3.25 25.75 -22.92
N PHE A 203 -4.20 26.20 -22.10
CA PHE A 203 -5.54 26.62 -22.55
C PHE A 203 -5.85 28.08 -22.24
N SER A 204 -4.83 28.87 -21.84
CA SER A 204 -4.95 30.32 -21.77
C SER A 204 -5.56 30.85 -23.07
N SER A 205 -6.51 31.79 -22.93
CA SER A 205 -7.19 32.42 -24.06
C SER A 205 -6.13 33.01 -24.99
N LEU A 206 -6.28 32.81 -26.29
CA LEU A 206 -5.37 33.34 -27.31
C LEU A 206 -5.44 34.89 -27.42
N GLY A 207 -6.03 35.57 -26.43
CA GLY A 207 -6.27 37.00 -26.34
C GLY A 207 -7.35 37.34 -25.29
N PRO A 208 -7.54 38.63 -24.94
CA PRO A 208 -8.70 39.06 -24.17
C PRO A 208 -10.02 38.82 -24.96
N PRO A 209 -11.14 38.51 -24.29
CA PRO A 209 -12.44 38.48 -24.94
C PRO A 209 -12.81 39.90 -25.40
N LEU A 210 -13.00 40.09 -26.71
CA LEU A 210 -13.53 41.33 -27.26
C LEU A 210 -15.06 41.33 -27.19
N PRO A 211 -15.69 42.51 -27.03
CA PRO A 211 -17.13 42.65 -27.14
C PRO A 211 -17.51 42.58 -28.63
N ASP A 212 -17.96 41.41 -29.09
CA ASP A 212 -18.72 41.29 -30.35
C ASP A 212 -20.22 41.12 -30.02
N GLU A 213 -21.08 41.75 -30.83
CA GLU A 213 -22.55 41.83 -30.64
C GLU A 213 -23.25 40.45 -30.63
N ASP A 214 -22.58 39.37 -31.06
CA ASP A 214 -23.16 38.02 -31.13
C ASP A 214 -22.53 36.96 -30.21
N GLY A 215 -21.38 37.22 -29.53
CA GLY A 215 -20.78 36.46 -28.39
C GLY A 215 -20.61 34.91 -28.44
N GLN A 216 -21.31 34.17 -29.29
CA GLN A 216 -21.51 32.72 -29.22
C GLN A 216 -20.58 31.97 -30.18
N HIS A 217 -20.16 32.59 -31.30
CA HIS A 217 -19.39 31.91 -32.35
C HIS A 217 -17.88 31.78 -32.01
N ASP A 218 -17.31 32.77 -31.33
CA ASP A 218 -15.90 32.76 -30.90
C ASP A 218 -15.66 31.76 -29.76
N ASP A 219 -16.61 31.65 -28.83
CA ASP A 219 -16.56 30.68 -27.73
C ASP A 219 -16.58 29.23 -28.21
N VAL A 220 -17.43 28.91 -29.19
CA VAL A 220 -17.51 27.56 -29.78
C VAL A 220 -16.21 27.22 -30.50
N THR A 221 -15.65 28.19 -31.25
CA THR A 221 -14.38 28.02 -31.96
C THR A 221 -13.23 27.76 -30.97
N LEU A 222 -13.10 28.58 -29.93
CA LEU A 222 -12.08 28.41 -28.90
C LEU A 222 -12.21 27.09 -28.14
N ARG A 223 -13.44 26.65 -27.84
CA ARG A 223 -13.70 25.32 -27.23
C ARG A 223 -13.20 24.19 -28.13
N ARG A 224 -13.46 24.26 -29.44
CA ARG A 224 -12.96 23.27 -30.41
C ARG A 224 -11.44 23.28 -30.52
N VAL A 225 -10.81 24.47 -30.53
CA VAL A 225 -9.34 24.62 -30.50
C VAL A 225 -8.76 23.96 -29.24
N ASN A 226 -9.30 24.29 -28.06
CA ASN A 226 -8.85 23.73 -26.79
C ASN A 226 -9.05 22.21 -26.72
N GLN A 227 -10.14 21.69 -27.28
CA GLN A 227 -10.35 20.24 -27.42
C GLN A 227 -9.29 19.60 -28.32
N GLY A 228 -8.97 20.23 -29.46
CA GLY A 228 -7.91 19.79 -30.36
C GLY A 228 -6.53 19.74 -29.69
N LEU A 229 -6.16 20.82 -28.98
CA LEU A 229 -4.93 20.89 -28.18
C LEU A 229 -4.91 19.82 -27.07
N ARG A 230 -6.06 19.61 -26.41
CA ARG A 230 -6.18 18.62 -25.34
C ARG A 230 -5.90 17.20 -25.85
N MET A 231 -6.45 16.85 -27.00
CA MET A 231 -6.32 15.52 -27.59
C MET A 231 -4.95 15.27 -28.24
N ARG A 232 -4.42 16.26 -28.97
CA ARG A 232 -3.23 16.08 -29.81
C ARG A 232 -1.91 16.41 -29.11
N LEU A 233 -1.94 17.22 -28.04
CA LEU A 233 -0.73 17.64 -27.33
C LEU A 233 -0.79 17.32 -25.84
N PHE A 234 -1.80 17.81 -25.13
CA PHE A 234 -1.86 17.74 -23.68
C PHE A 234 -1.93 16.29 -23.15
N ARG A 235 -2.87 15.48 -23.65
CA ARG A 235 -3.00 14.07 -23.23
C ARG A 235 -1.74 13.25 -23.53
N PRO A 236 -1.16 13.29 -24.75
CA PRO A 236 0.11 12.65 -25.02
C PRO A 236 1.24 13.09 -24.08
N LEU A 237 1.35 14.40 -23.81
CA LEU A 237 2.37 14.92 -22.88
C LEU A 237 2.19 14.36 -21.47
N VAL A 238 0.96 14.31 -20.95
CA VAL A 238 0.67 13.71 -19.63
C VAL A 238 1.05 12.22 -19.61
N LEU A 239 0.80 11.47 -20.69
CA LEU A 239 1.20 10.07 -20.79
C LEU A 239 2.72 9.90 -20.79
N ASP A 240 3.45 10.76 -21.50
CA ASP A 240 4.92 10.72 -21.51
C ASP A 240 5.51 11.14 -20.16
N LEU A 241 4.93 12.14 -19.48
CA LEU A 241 5.29 12.50 -18.11
C LEU A 241 5.06 11.35 -17.10
N LEU A 242 3.97 10.59 -17.26
CA LEU A 242 3.71 9.38 -16.45
C LEU A 242 4.74 8.29 -16.73
N ARG A 243 5.08 8.06 -18.01
CA ARG A 243 6.11 7.08 -18.42
C ARG A 243 7.49 7.43 -17.85
N GLU A 244 7.86 8.71 -17.85
CA GLU A 244 9.10 9.19 -17.25
C GLU A 244 9.04 9.29 -15.71
N LYS A 245 7.92 8.92 -15.07
CA LYS A 245 7.69 8.98 -13.61
C LYS A 245 7.87 10.39 -13.02
N MET A 246 7.74 11.42 -13.85
CA MET A 246 7.78 12.83 -13.45
C MET A 246 6.48 13.26 -12.75
N ILE A 247 5.37 12.64 -13.14
CA ILE A 247 4.08 12.75 -12.46
C ILE A 247 3.61 11.36 -12.05
N PHE A 248 2.70 11.29 -11.09
CA PHE A 248 2.02 10.06 -10.71
C PHE A 248 0.51 10.29 -10.65
N SER A 249 -0.25 9.21 -10.84
CA SER A 249 -1.70 9.21 -10.81
C SER A 249 -2.17 8.38 -9.64
N ILE A 250 -3.07 8.92 -8.82
CA ILE A 250 -3.78 8.19 -7.78
C ILE A 250 -5.19 7.92 -8.26
N SER A 251 -5.55 6.64 -8.31
CA SER A 251 -6.88 6.20 -8.73
C SER A 251 -7.91 6.51 -7.66
N CYS A 252 -9.02 7.14 -8.05
CA CYS A 252 -10.19 7.33 -7.20
C CYS A 252 -11.24 6.23 -7.40
N GLN A 253 -10.90 5.12 -8.07
CA GLN A 253 -11.89 4.11 -8.49
C GLN A 253 -12.68 3.53 -7.33
N ASP A 254 -12.04 3.18 -6.21
CA ASP A 254 -12.80 2.61 -5.10
C ASP A 254 -13.74 3.65 -4.49
N LEU A 255 -13.35 4.93 -4.45
CA LEU A 255 -14.25 5.98 -3.96
C LEU A 255 -15.45 6.11 -4.89
N ARG A 256 -15.26 6.07 -6.21
CA ARG A 256 -16.37 6.06 -7.18
C ARG A 256 -17.31 4.88 -6.96
N ASN A 257 -16.76 3.69 -6.70
CA ASN A 257 -17.53 2.47 -6.47
C ASN A 257 -18.34 2.53 -5.16
N HIS A 258 -17.78 3.10 -4.09
CA HIS A 258 -18.42 3.15 -2.77
C HIS A 258 -19.42 4.31 -2.64
N SER A 259 -19.06 5.53 -3.07
CA SER A 259 -19.91 6.72 -2.91
C SER A 259 -20.86 6.95 -4.09
N GLY A 260 -20.56 6.41 -5.28
CA GLY A 260 -21.27 6.70 -6.52
C GLY A 260 -20.93 8.07 -7.14
N LEU A 261 -19.98 8.81 -6.54
CA LEU A 261 -19.56 10.13 -7.05
C LEU A 261 -18.68 9.99 -8.30
N LYS A 262 -18.80 10.94 -9.24
CA LYS A 262 -17.97 11.01 -10.45
C LYS A 262 -16.65 11.76 -10.22
N VAL A 263 -15.89 11.40 -9.19
CA VAL A 263 -14.61 12.04 -8.86
C VAL A 263 -13.53 11.60 -9.86
N PRO A 264 -12.76 12.52 -10.49
CA PRO A 264 -11.66 12.18 -11.39
C PRO A 264 -10.45 11.61 -10.63
N ASP A 265 -9.56 10.91 -11.35
CA ASP A 265 -8.26 10.50 -10.80
C ASP A 265 -7.36 11.71 -10.56
N ILE A 266 -6.51 11.61 -9.55
CA ILE A 266 -5.66 12.72 -9.08
C ILE A 266 -4.29 12.60 -9.72
N VAL A 267 -3.85 13.63 -10.46
CA VAL A 267 -2.55 13.63 -11.13
C VAL A 267 -1.67 14.73 -10.56
N LEU A 268 -0.55 14.34 -9.96
CA LEU A 268 0.37 15.24 -9.25
C LEU A 268 1.81 15.10 -9.76
N PHE A 269 2.57 16.19 -9.69
CA PHE A 269 4.02 16.14 -9.87
C PHE A 269 4.64 15.30 -8.77
N ASN A 270 5.58 14.43 -9.14
CA ASN A 270 6.26 13.51 -8.22
C ASN A 270 7.37 14.24 -7.42
N ILE A 271 6.99 15.31 -6.72
CA ILE A 271 7.86 16.13 -5.88
C ILE A 271 7.32 15.98 -4.45
N LEU A 272 8.04 15.25 -3.60
CA LEU A 272 7.57 14.87 -2.27
C LEU A 272 7.15 16.06 -1.40
N GLU A 273 7.91 17.14 -1.45
CA GLU A 273 7.62 18.34 -0.66
C GLU A 273 6.33 19.02 -1.12
N ASN A 274 6.11 19.12 -2.42
CA ASN A 274 4.86 19.65 -3.00
C ASN A 274 3.66 18.78 -2.63
N ILE A 275 3.80 17.45 -2.63
CA ILE A 275 2.73 16.54 -2.22
C ILE A 275 2.44 16.69 -0.71
N LYS A 276 3.46 16.88 0.13
CA LYS A 276 3.29 17.06 1.59
C LYS A 276 2.58 18.35 1.91
N HIS A 277 3.03 19.42 1.28
CA HIS A 277 2.42 20.73 1.44
C HIS A 277 0.99 20.75 0.90
N ARG A 278 0.74 20.10 -0.25
CA ARG A 278 -0.62 19.91 -0.78
C ARG A 278 -1.51 19.16 0.22
N PHE A 279 -1.01 18.07 0.80
CA PHE A 279 -1.76 17.32 1.81
C PHE A 279 -2.11 18.18 3.02
N GLY A 280 -1.13 18.94 3.56
CA GLY A 280 -1.38 19.89 4.65
C GLY A 280 -2.46 20.92 4.30
N ARG A 281 -2.40 21.50 3.10
CA ARG A 281 -3.40 22.45 2.60
C ARG A 281 -4.80 21.84 2.49
N LEU A 282 -4.92 20.60 2.01
CA LEU A 282 -6.22 19.93 1.93
C LEU A 282 -6.82 19.70 3.32
N CYS A 283 -5.97 19.35 4.31
CA CYS A 283 -6.43 19.24 5.69
C CYS A 283 -6.91 20.58 6.24
N GLU A 284 -6.16 21.68 6.03
CA GLU A 284 -6.56 23.03 6.44
C GLU A 284 -7.92 23.43 5.84
N ILE A 285 -8.13 23.21 4.54
CA ILE A 285 -9.39 23.51 3.86
C ILE A 285 -10.56 22.73 4.47
N LEU A 286 -10.40 21.43 4.70
CA LEU A 286 -11.47 20.57 5.24
C LEU A 286 -11.79 20.87 6.71
N THR A 287 -10.82 21.38 7.47
CA THR A 287 -11.01 21.77 8.87
C THR A 287 -11.49 23.21 9.06
N HIS A 288 -11.64 23.97 7.97
CA HIS A 288 -12.09 25.35 8.02
C HIS A 288 -13.55 25.45 8.48
N GLU A 289 -13.90 26.48 9.26
CA GLU A 289 -15.23 26.66 9.86
C GLU A 289 -16.35 26.61 8.81
N ALA A 290 -16.15 27.26 7.67
CA ALA A 290 -17.11 27.26 6.56
C ALA A 290 -17.41 25.85 6.01
N VAL A 291 -16.45 24.91 6.05
CA VAL A 291 -16.69 23.51 5.64
C VAL A 291 -17.35 22.73 6.77
N LEU A 292 -16.97 23.00 8.01
CA LEU A 292 -17.57 22.36 9.18
C LEU A 292 -19.06 22.70 9.36
N GLU A 293 -19.50 23.88 8.91
CA GLU A 293 -20.92 24.27 8.88
C GLU A 293 -21.77 23.45 7.90
N LEU A 294 -21.16 22.79 6.92
CA LEU A 294 -21.86 21.92 5.96
C LEU A 294 -22.15 20.52 6.51
N LEU A 295 -21.59 20.17 7.66
CA LEU A 295 -21.70 18.85 8.28
C LEU A 295 -22.88 18.77 9.26
N THR A 296 -23.37 17.55 9.50
CA THR A 296 -24.23 17.27 10.67
C THR A 296 -23.55 17.64 11.99
N GLU A 297 -24.36 18.00 12.99
CA GLU A 297 -23.87 18.35 14.33
C GLU A 297 -22.97 17.27 14.95
N ASN A 298 -23.30 16.00 14.71
CA ASN A 298 -22.49 14.87 15.18
C ASN A 298 -21.09 14.86 14.54
N ALA A 299 -21.01 14.95 13.20
CA ALA A 299 -19.74 14.98 12.48
C ALA A 299 -18.91 16.24 12.81
N ARG A 300 -19.58 17.40 12.93
CA ARG A 300 -18.95 18.66 13.36
C ARG A 300 -18.35 18.55 14.76
N SER A 301 -19.10 17.99 15.72
CA SER A 301 -18.62 17.83 17.10
C SER A 301 -17.42 16.87 17.19
N GLN A 302 -17.41 15.81 16.39
CA GLN A 302 -16.27 14.88 16.30
C GLN A 302 -15.03 15.56 15.72
N ALA A 303 -15.17 16.31 14.63
CA ALA A 303 -14.08 17.08 14.05
C ALA A 303 -13.52 18.13 15.03
N GLN A 304 -14.39 18.86 15.74
CA GLN A 304 -14.00 19.84 16.76
C GLN A 304 -13.26 19.21 17.94
N ARG A 305 -13.61 17.97 18.35
CA ARG A 305 -12.84 17.23 19.37
C ARG A 305 -11.41 16.94 18.93
N PHE A 306 -11.21 16.54 17.68
CA PHE A 306 -9.86 16.31 17.14
C PHE A 306 -9.07 17.61 17.03
N LEU A 307 -9.71 18.70 16.60
CA LEU A 307 -9.08 20.03 16.56
C LEU A 307 -8.67 20.52 17.95
N GLY A 308 -9.50 20.32 18.97
CA GLY A 308 -9.18 20.67 20.37
C GLY A 308 -7.96 19.92 20.93
N ASN A 309 -7.61 18.76 20.35
CA ASN A 309 -6.44 17.96 20.69
C ASN A 309 -5.22 18.22 19.79
N ASN A 310 -5.25 19.26 18.94
CA ASN A 310 -4.23 19.55 17.93
C ASN A 310 -3.99 18.42 16.90
N LEU A 311 -5.01 17.58 16.63
CA LEU A 311 -4.95 16.49 15.66
C LEU A 311 -5.61 16.90 14.34
N LEU A 312 -5.00 17.84 13.62
CA LEU A 312 -5.55 18.44 12.40
C LEU A 312 -5.79 17.41 11.27
N GLN A 313 -4.91 16.43 11.12
CA GLN A 313 -5.03 15.39 10.08
C GLN A 313 -6.21 14.45 10.35
N ASP A 314 -6.43 14.08 11.61
CA ASP A 314 -7.53 13.19 12.01
C ASP A 314 -8.87 13.93 11.99
N ALA A 315 -8.88 15.23 12.32
CA ALA A 315 -10.04 16.09 12.12
C ALA A 315 -10.44 16.14 10.65
N ALA A 316 -9.47 16.43 9.76
CA ALA A 316 -9.71 16.49 8.31
C ALA A 316 -10.21 15.14 7.77
N GLU A 317 -9.66 14.02 8.24
CA GLU A 317 -10.07 12.67 7.83
C GLU A 317 -11.51 12.38 8.23
N SER A 318 -11.87 12.68 9.48
CA SER A 318 -13.24 12.53 9.96
C SER A 318 -14.23 13.34 9.12
N VAL A 319 -13.85 14.58 8.74
CA VAL A 319 -14.67 15.44 7.86
C VAL A 319 -14.79 14.83 6.46
N ALA A 320 -13.66 14.41 5.86
CA ALA A 320 -13.65 13.85 4.52
C ALA A 320 -14.51 12.59 4.39
N HIS A 321 -14.39 11.65 5.35
CA HIS A 321 -15.22 10.45 5.37
C HIS A 321 -16.70 10.79 5.51
N SER A 322 -17.04 11.72 6.41
CA SER A 322 -18.43 12.15 6.60
C SER A 322 -19.03 12.75 5.32
N LEU A 323 -18.26 13.55 4.58
CA LEU A 323 -18.69 14.17 3.32
C LEU A 323 -18.83 13.16 2.16
N LEU A 324 -18.03 12.10 2.14
CA LEU A 324 -18.01 11.13 1.04
C LEU A 324 -18.95 9.94 1.25
N GLU A 325 -19.25 9.57 2.50
CA GLU A 325 -20.09 8.42 2.84
C GLU A 325 -21.58 8.78 2.90
N ASP A 326 -21.90 9.98 3.38
CA ASP A 326 -23.27 10.41 3.55
C ASP A 326 -23.81 11.05 2.26
N LYS A 327 -24.59 10.23 1.54
CA LYS A 327 -25.21 10.59 0.25
C LYS A 327 -26.14 11.79 0.35
N SER A 328 -26.63 12.14 1.54
CA SER A 328 -27.48 13.32 1.73
C SER A 328 -26.72 14.63 1.42
N TYR A 329 -25.40 14.65 1.62
CA TYR A 329 -24.56 15.82 1.33
C TYR A 329 -24.29 16.02 -0.16
N HIS A 330 -24.43 15.00 -1.00
CA HIS A 330 -24.03 15.11 -2.41
C HIS A 330 -24.83 16.15 -3.20
N ALA A 331 -26.03 16.49 -2.75
CA ALA A 331 -26.88 17.52 -3.36
C ALA A 331 -26.68 18.92 -2.77
N SER A 332 -26.25 19.03 -1.50
CA SER A 332 -26.10 20.29 -0.77
C SER A 332 -24.67 20.82 -0.77
N VAL A 333 -23.67 19.93 -0.84
CA VAL A 333 -22.24 20.28 -0.78
C VAL A 333 -21.69 20.54 -2.19
N PRO A 334 -20.93 21.63 -2.38
CA PRO A 334 -20.28 21.89 -3.65
C PRO A 334 -19.34 20.76 -4.07
N PHE A 335 -19.43 20.31 -5.33
CA PHE A 335 -18.66 19.17 -5.84
C PHE A 335 -17.14 19.31 -5.66
N HIS A 336 -16.62 20.53 -5.69
CA HIS A 336 -15.19 20.79 -5.52
C HIS A 336 -14.71 20.47 -4.08
N ILE A 337 -15.58 20.56 -3.06
CA ILE A 337 -15.29 20.10 -1.70
C ILE A 337 -15.26 18.57 -1.64
N LEU A 338 -16.16 17.89 -2.36
CA LEU A 338 -16.12 16.43 -2.47
C LEU A 338 -14.83 15.95 -3.18
N GLU A 339 -14.37 16.67 -4.21
CA GLU A 339 -13.07 16.39 -4.85
C GLU A 339 -11.89 16.60 -3.88
N THR A 340 -11.97 17.60 -2.98
CA THR A 340 -10.97 17.89 -1.95
C THR A 340 -10.90 16.77 -0.93
N ALA A 341 -12.06 16.34 -0.42
CA ALA A 341 -12.19 15.24 0.52
C ALA A 341 -11.63 13.95 -0.06
N ALA A 342 -12.01 13.61 -1.30
CA ALA A 342 -11.53 12.41 -1.98
C ALA A 342 -10.02 12.44 -2.18
N GLU A 343 -9.46 13.58 -2.55
CA GLU A 343 -8.02 13.73 -2.72
C GLU A 343 -7.24 13.62 -1.42
N MET A 344 -7.74 14.20 -0.34
CA MET A 344 -7.09 14.11 0.95
C MET A 344 -7.03 12.66 1.44
N VAL A 345 -8.15 11.93 1.39
CA VAL A 345 -8.23 10.50 1.77
C VAL A 345 -7.22 9.68 0.96
N ARG A 346 -7.20 9.86 -0.36
CA ARG A 346 -6.29 9.12 -1.23
C ARG A 346 -4.81 9.46 -1.03
N LEU A 347 -4.50 10.72 -0.74
CA LEU A 347 -3.13 11.11 -0.39
C LEU A 347 -2.69 10.49 0.94
N ARG A 348 -3.58 10.43 1.93
CA ARG A 348 -3.31 9.78 3.23
C ARG A 348 -3.03 8.28 3.05
N GLU A 349 -3.89 7.56 2.34
CA GLU A 349 -3.68 6.15 2.00
C GLU A 349 -2.32 5.92 1.34
N TRP A 350 -2.00 6.75 0.34
CA TRP A 350 -0.73 6.69 -0.35
C TRP A 350 0.47 6.95 0.57
N TYR A 351 0.37 7.90 1.50
CA TYR A 351 1.42 8.15 2.50
C TYR A 351 1.64 6.93 3.41
N ASP A 352 0.56 6.31 3.88
CA ASP A 352 0.62 5.15 4.76
C ASP A 352 1.23 3.94 4.04
N GLU A 353 0.82 3.68 2.79
CA GLU A 353 1.40 2.64 1.95
C GLU A 353 2.90 2.88 1.69
N LYS A 354 3.27 4.11 1.35
CA LYS A 354 4.67 4.47 1.10
C LYS A 354 5.52 4.33 2.37
N SER A 355 4.98 4.70 3.52
CA SER A 355 5.67 4.51 4.81
C SER A 355 5.87 3.03 5.14
N LYS A 356 4.87 2.18 4.87
CA LYS A 356 4.95 0.72 5.05
C LYS A 356 5.98 0.10 4.11
N SER A 357 5.98 0.47 2.82
CA SER A 357 6.98 -0.01 1.85
C SER A 357 8.39 0.38 2.27
N THR A 358 8.60 1.63 2.69
CA THR A 358 9.92 2.11 3.13
C THR A 358 10.42 1.33 4.36
N LYS A 359 9.55 1.07 5.33
CA LYS A 359 9.88 0.22 6.50
C LYS A 359 10.21 -1.21 6.09
N GLN A 360 9.48 -1.78 5.13
CA GLN A 360 9.76 -3.12 4.61
C GLN A 360 11.11 -3.17 3.88
N ASP A 361 11.44 -2.16 3.08
CA ASP A 361 12.70 -2.10 2.34
C ASP A 361 13.89 -1.90 3.28
N GLN A 362 13.76 -1.06 4.32
CA GLN A 362 14.74 -0.94 5.39
C GLN A 362 14.95 -2.28 6.11
N GLN A 363 13.88 -2.98 6.45
CA GLN A 363 13.96 -4.31 7.06
C GLN A 363 14.67 -5.32 6.14
N LYS A 364 14.39 -5.31 4.84
CA LYS A 364 15.09 -6.17 3.87
C LYS A 364 16.58 -5.84 3.82
N GLN A 365 16.95 -4.56 3.82
CA GLN A 365 18.36 -4.14 3.83
C GLN A 365 19.06 -4.57 5.13
N GLU A 366 18.43 -4.39 6.28
CA GLU A 366 18.96 -4.83 7.58
C GLU A 366 19.15 -6.35 7.64
N ILE A 367 18.18 -7.13 7.16
CA ILE A 367 18.30 -8.60 7.05
C ILE A 367 19.48 -8.97 6.14
N GLN A 368 19.64 -8.32 4.98
CA GLN A 368 20.77 -8.56 4.09
C GLN A 368 22.12 -8.24 4.74
N GLN A 369 22.22 -7.21 5.57
CA GLN A 369 23.43 -6.91 6.33
C GLN A 369 23.74 -8.00 7.35
N VAL A 370 22.73 -8.51 8.06
CA VAL A 370 22.90 -9.62 9.00
C VAL A 370 23.35 -10.89 8.27
N LEU A 371 22.76 -11.20 7.10
CA LEU A 371 23.15 -12.36 6.29
C LEU A 371 24.60 -12.24 5.78
N LYS A 372 25.02 -11.05 5.30
CA LYS A 372 26.41 -10.80 4.90
C LYS A 372 27.38 -10.95 6.07
N LYS A 373 27.02 -10.47 7.27
CA LYS A 373 27.82 -10.68 8.47
C LYS A 373 27.99 -12.17 8.78
N LEU A 374 26.91 -12.95 8.69
CA LEU A 374 26.95 -14.41 8.89
C LEU A 374 27.83 -15.11 7.83
N GLN A 375 27.75 -14.70 6.57
CA GLN A 375 28.58 -15.25 5.51
C GLN A 375 30.08 -14.96 5.74
N ASN A 376 30.43 -13.73 6.13
CA ASN A 376 31.82 -13.32 6.34
C ASN A 376 32.51 -14.01 7.53
N GLN A 377 31.75 -14.49 8.53
CA GLN A 377 32.34 -15.18 9.67
C GLN A 377 32.86 -16.59 9.35
N ASN A 378 32.52 -17.15 8.18
CA ASN A 378 33.07 -18.42 7.69
C ASN A 378 33.01 -19.58 8.71
N GLY A 379 31.87 -19.74 9.41
CA GLY A 379 31.71 -20.79 10.41
C GLY A 379 30.40 -20.71 11.18
N ILE A 380 30.33 -21.47 12.27
CA ILE A 380 29.18 -21.44 13.18
C ILE A 380 29.21 -20.14 13.98
N PHE A 381 28.16 -19.33 13.84
CA PHE A 381 28.02 -18.08 14.56
C PHE A 381 27.19 -18.25 15.82
N ARG A 382 27.62 -17.69 16.95
CA ARG A 382 26.80 -17.63 18.16
C ARG A 382 25.96 -16.35 18.16
N ALA A 383 24.67 -16.48 17.90
CA ALA A 383 23.73 -15.36 17.87
C ALA A 383 23.24 -14.93 19.26
N LYS A 384 23.12 -15.88 20.20
CA LYS A 384 22.70 -15.59 21.58
C LYS A 384 23.58 -16.33 22.59
N ASN A 385 23.93 -15.64 23.67
CA ASN A 385 24.58 -16.23 24.84
C ASN A 385 23.99 -15.66 26.15
N GLY A 386 23.14 -16.44 26.81
CA GLY A 386 22.40 -16.01 27.99
C GLY A 386 21.50 -14.81 27.67
N ARG A 387 21.80 -13.66 28.27
CA ARG A 387 21.07 -12.40 28.04
C ARG A 387 21.68 -11.53 26.92
N LYS A 388 22.85 -11.90 26.40
CA LYS A 388 23.54 -11.12 25.36
C LYS A 388 23.14 -11.62 23.98
N TYR A 389 22.65 -10.71 23.15
CA TYR A 389 22.34 -10.92 21.74
C TYR A 389 23.45 -10.31 20.89
N ASN A 390 24.06 -11.12 20.01
CA ASN A 390 25.05 -10.63 19.04
C ASN A 390 24.39 -10.22 17.71
N ILE A 391 23.13 -10.61 17.51
CA ILE A 391 22.22 -10.17 16.45
C ILE A 391 20.91 -9.76 17.13
N ASP A 392 20.26 -8.68 16.67
CA ASP A 392 19.01 -8.22 17.28
C ASP A 392 17.98 -9.33 17.38
N GLU A 393 17.30 -9.35 18.53
CA GLU A 393 16.33 -10.39 18.91
C GLU A 393 15.23 -10.59 17.86
N LYS A 394 14.78 -9.49 17.22
CA LYS A 394 13.82 -9.51 16.11
C LYS A 394 14.26 -10.44 14.97
N TYR A 395 15.53 -10.37 14.56
CA TYR A 395 16.04 -11.17 13.46
C TYR A 395 16.30 -12.62 13.87
N VAL A 396 16.70 -12.86 15.12
CA VAL A 396 16.84 -14.22 15.65
C VAL A 396 15.48 -14.92 15.67
N ASN A 397 14.43 -14.24 16.16
CA ASN A 397 13.06 -14.77 16.17
C ASN A 397 12.54 -15.03 14.75
N LEU A 398 12.88 -14.18 13.79
CA LEU A 398 12.53 -14.37 12.39
C LEU A 398 13.17 -15.66 11.83
N PHE A 399 14.48 -15.86 12.03
CA PHE A 399 15.17 -17.07 11.57
C PHE A 399 14.71 -18.37 12.25
N LEU A 400 14.27 -18.30 13.51
CA LEU A 400 13.76 -19.45 14.25
C LEU A 400 12.41 -19.96 13.73
N ASN A 401 11.58 -19.06 13.18
CA ASN A 401 10.19 -19.32 12.80
C ASN A 401 9.96 -19.45 11.29
N GLU A 402 10.83 -18.88 10.45
CA GLU A 402 10.70 -18.98 8.99
C GLU A 402 11.08 -20.36 8.44
N LYS A 403 10.12 -21.04 7.83
CA LYS A 403 10.36 -22.27 7.06
C LYS A 403 11.11 -21.91 5.77
N GLY A 404 12.31 -22.45 5.60
CA GLY A 404 13.14 -22.20 4.41
C GLY A 404 14.15 -21.07 4.55
N SER A 405 14.41 -20.58 5.77
CA SER A 405 15.47 -19.60 6.04
C SER A 405 16.82 -20.00 5.40
N PRO A 406 17.60 -19.04 4.85
CA PRO A 406 18.97 -19.28 4.38
C PRO A 406 19.95 -19.57 5.53
N VAL A 407 19.47 -19.59 6.77
CA VAL A 407 20.25 -19.84 7.98
C VAL A 407 19.73 -21.11 8.68
N LEU A 408 20.63 -22.02 9.01
CA LEU A 408 20.39 -23.15 9.90
C LEU A 408 20.54 -22.70 11.36
N CYS A 409 19.61 -23.14 12.21
CA CYS A 409 19.56 -22.73 13.61
C CYS A 409 19.70 -23.97 14.51
N ALA A 410 20.55 -23.86 15.54
CA ALA A 410 20.62 -24.81 16.64
C ALA A 410 20.65 -24.05 17.96
N ALA A 411 20.10 -24.63 19.02
CA ALA A 411 19.98 -23.95 20.31
C ALA A 411 20.26 -24.91 21.47
N HIS A 412 20.57 -24.32 22.64
CA HIS A 412 20.51 -25.01 23.92
C HIS A 412 19.53 -24.29 24.84
N PRO A 413 18.48 -24.95 25.36
CA PRO A 413 17.97 -26.29 25.00
C PRO A 413 17.63 -26.46 23.49
N PRO A 414 17.51 -27.71 22.96
CA PRO A 414 17.22 -27.94 21.54
C PRO A 414 15.86 -27.35 21.12
N LEU A 415 15.75 -27.00 19.84
CA LEU A 415 14.58 -26.30 19.31
C LEU A 415 13.30 -27.12 19.45
N ALA A 416 12.23 -26.49 19.97
CA ALA A 416 10.92 -27.13 20.07
C ALA A 416 10.42 -27.61 18.69
N ARG A 417 9.93 -28.85 18.60
CA ARG A 417 9.47 -29.46 17.34
C ARG A 417 8.20 -28.81 16.78
N THR A 418 7.41 -28.17 17.64
CA THR A 418 6.12 -27.54 17.29
C THR A 418 5.94 -26.24 18.05
N GLY A 419 5.18 -25.30 17.47
CA GLY A 419 4.88 -24.00 18.06
C GLY A 419 5.75 -22.86 17.54
N THR A 420 5.36 -21.63 17.87
CA THR A 420 6.16 -20.42 17.67
C THR A 420 7.33 -20.44 18.65
N ARG A 421 8.54 -20.28 18.13
CA ARG A 421 9.79 -20.31 18.89
C ARG A 421 10.21 -18.89 19.22
N ASP A 422 10.26 -18.57 20.51
CA ASP A 422 10.85 -17.32 20.98
C ASP A 422 12.30 -17.53 21.37
N SER A 423 13.17 -16.62 20.95
CA SER A 423 14.59 -16.69 21.31
C SER A 423 14.81 -16.64 22.83
N GLY A 424 13.89 -15.99 23.57
CA GLY A 424 13.87 -15.90 25.04
C GLY A 424 13.95 -17.24 25.77
N ASP A 425 13.39 -18.30 25.19
CA ASP A 425 13.32 -19.63 25.80
C ASP A 425 14.67 -20.36 25.79
N TYR A 426 15.58 -19.93 24.91
CA TYR A 426 16.87 -20.57 24.67
C TYR A 426 18.01 -19.82 25.39
N GLU A 427 18.90 -20.58 26.05
CA GLU A 427 20.09 -20.04 26.71
C GLU A 427 21.16 -19.64 25.68
N THR A 428 21.37 -20.46 24.66
CA THR A 428 22.30 -20.15 23.55
C THR A 428 21.70 -20.50 22.21
N ILE A 429 21.92 -19.66 21.21
CA ILE A 429 21.47 -19.90 19.82
C ILE A 429 22.68 -19.77 18.90
N TYR A 430 22.85 -20.77 18.05
CA TYR A 430 23.87 -20.87 17.03
C TYR A 430 23.21 -20.82 15.64
N LEU A 431 23.83 -20.06 14.75
CA LEU A 431 23.41 -19.84 13.38
C LEU A 431 24.51 -20.28 12.42
N LEU A 432 24.14 -20.92 11.32
CA LEU A 432 25.04 -21.29 10.24
C LEU A 432 24.41 -20.93 8.90
N PHE A 433 25.11 -20.15 8.08
CA PHE A 433 24.61 -19.76 6.76
C PHE A 433 24.66 -20.94 5.78
N LYS A 434 23.59 -21.15 5.00
CA LYS A 434 23.47 -22.23 4.00
C LYS A 434 24.25 -21.87 2.74
N ASP A 435 25.56 -22.06 2.80
CA ASP A 435 26.46 -21.93 1.65
C ASP A 435 27.48 -23.07 1.71
N ARG A 436 27.79 -23.66 0.55
CA ARG A 436 28.75 -24.77 0.42
C ARG A 436 30.13 -24.40 0.96
N THR A 437 30.54 -23.14 0.79
CA THR A 437 31.84 -22.66 1.25
C THR A 437 31.86 -22.52 2.77
N VAL A 438 30.85 -21.84 3.34
CA VAL A 438 30.73 -21.59 4.78
C VAL A 438 30.52 -22.89 5.56
N THR A 439 29.67 -23.79 5.07
CA THR A 439 29.44 -25.10 5.71
C THR A 439 30.67 -25.99 5.63
N GLY A 440 31.39 -26.00 4.49
CA GLY A 440 32.64 -26.72 4.33
C GLY A 440 33.71 -26.25 5.34
N ASN A 441 33.88 -24.94 5.48
CA ASN A 441 34.80 -24.34 6.45
C ASN A 441 34.41 -24.67 7.90
N ALA A 442 33.10 -24.64 8.21
CA ALA A 442 32.60 -25.01 9.53
C ALA A 442 32.91 -26.48 9.86
N ILE A 443 32.74 -27.39 8.89
CA ILE A 443 33.06 -28.82 9.05
C ILE A 443 34.56 -29.01 9.23
N GLN A 444 35.38 -28.38 8.39
CA GLN A 444 36.83 -28.47 8.49
C GLN A 444 37.33 -27.97 9.86
N GLY A 445 36.83 -26.82 10.32
CA GLY A 445 37.17 -26.28 11.65
C GLY A 445 36.78 -27.22 12.79
N ALA A 446 35.61 -27.87 12.70
CA ALA A 446 35.19 -28.86 13.69
C ALA A 446 36.06 -30.13 13.67
N LEU A 447 36.45 -30.61 12.48
CA LEU A 447 37.33 -31.77 12.32
C LEU A 447 38.74 -31.49 12.86
N GLU A 448 39.28 -30.31 12.60
CA GLU A 448 40.58 -29.89 13.12
C GLU A 448 40.56 -29.75 14.64
N ALA A 449 39.51 -29.15 15.21
CA ALA A 449 39.33 -29.06 16.66
C ALA A 449 39.28 -30.46 17.29
N TYR A 450 38.48 -31.37 16.74
CA TYR A 450 38.40 -32.74 17.22
C TYR A 450 39.74 -33.48 17.18
N LYS A 451 40.49 -33.35 16.08
CA LYS A 451 41.82 -33.99 15.94
C LYS A 451 42.87 -33.40 16.90
N LYS A 452 42.83 -32.10 17.18
CA LYS A 452 43.82 -31.40 18.01
C LYS A 452 43.53 -31.51 19.51
N THR A 453 42.28 -31.35 19.93
CA THR A 453 41.90 -31.24 21.35
C THR A 453 40.99 -32.37 21.84
N GLY A 454 40.46 -33.21 20.94
CA GLY A 454 39.48 -34.23 21.28
C GLY A 454 38.10 -33.67 21.65
N ASP A 455 37.85 -32.36 21.45
CA ASP A 455 36.56 -31.75 21.75
C ASP A 455 35.50 -32.19 20.73
N THR A 456 34.36 -32.65 21.24
CA THR A 456 33.25 -33.18 20.44
C THR A 456 32.07 -32.20 20.33
N PHE A 457 32.14 -31.04 21.00
CA PHE A 457 31.05 -30.07 21.04
C PHE A 457 30.64 -29.56 19.66
N LEU A 458 31.60 -29.09 18.85
CA LEU A 458 31.34 -28.54 17.52
C LEU A 458 30.80 -29.59 16.54
N LEU A 459 31.28 -30.83 16.64
CA LEU A 459 30.79 -31.94 15.81
C LEU A 459 29.32 -32.25 16.11
N ARG A 460 28.92 -32.25 17.39
CA ARG A 460 27.51 -32.45 17.76
C ARG A 460 26.64 -31.27 17.38
N LEU A 461 27.15 -30.04 17.51
CA LEU A 461 26.43 -28.86 17.07
C LEU A 461 26.18 -28.86 15.56
N LEU A 462 27.15 -29.35 14.77
CA LEU A 462 26.95 -29.57 13.33
C LEU A 462 26.00 -30.73 13.04
N GLU A 463 26.06 -31.82 13.81
CA GLU A 463 25.08 -32.92 13.72
C GLU A 463 23.65 -32.39 13.92
N ASP A 464 23.43 -31.53 14.92
CA ASP A 464 22.14 -30.90 15.22
C ASP A 464 21.73 -29.86 14.15
N LEU A 465 22.66 -29.00 13.69
CA LEU A 465 22.40 -27.98 12.66
C LEU A 465 22.05 -28.57 11.30
N LEU A 466 22.77 -29.60 10.89
CA LEU A 466 22.62 -30.25 9.58
C LEU A 466 21.59 -31.39 9.63
N ALA A 467 21.22 -31.87 10.83
CA ALA A 467 20.32 -32.98 11.02
C ALA A 467 20.71 -34.21 10.16
N VAL A 468 22.02 -34.52 10.14
CA VAL A 468 22.70 -35.44 9.20
C VAL A 468 22.05 -36.83 9.11
N ASN A 469 21.39 -37.26 10.17
CA ASN A 469 20.75 -38.58 10.28
C ASN A 469 19.29 -38.58 9.80
N THR A 470 18.65 -37.42 9.65
CA THR A 470 17.22 -37.30 9.31
C THR A 470 16.97 -36.63 7.95
N THR A 471 17.85 -35.73 7.52
CA THR A 471 17.74 -35.08 6.20
C THR A 471 18.29 -35.96 5.09
N PRO A 472 17.60 -36.07 3.94
CA PRO A 472 18.08 -36.87 2.82
C PRO A 472 19.35 -36.28 2.19
N ASP A 473 20.22 -37.15 1.67
CA ASP A 473 21.51 -36.77 1.08
C ASP A 473 21.37 -35.80 -0.11
N SER A 474 20.25 -35.83 -0.83
CA SER A 474 19.93 -34.89 -1.91
C SER A 474 19.81 -33.44 -1.41
N GLU A 475 19.21 -33.24 -0.24
CA GLU A 475 19.04 -31.92 0.37
C GLU A 475 20.34 -31.43 1.00
N LEU A 476 21.09 -32.31 1.68
CA LEU A 476 22.39 -31.97 2.26
C LEU A 476 23.41 -31.54 1.21
N LYS A 477 23.44 -32.21 0.04
CA LYS A 477 24.34 -31.87 -1.08
C LYS A 477 24.02 -30.52 -1.73
N ALA A 478 22.86 -29.91 -1.46
CA ALA A 478 22.55 -28.59 -1.95
C ALA A 478 23.47 -27.53 -1.31
N PHE A 479 23.75 -27.64 -0.01
CA PHE A 479 24.48 -26.63 0.75
C PHE A 479 25.70 -27.16 1.51
N VAL A 480 26.01 -28.46 1.48
CA VAL A 480 27.24 -29.05 2.02
C VAL A 480 28.05 -29.70 0.89
N PRO A 481 29.38 -29.46 0.79
CA PRO A 481 30.19 -30.13 -0.22
C PRO A 481 30.27 -31.65 0.04
N PRO A 482 30.07 -32.49 -0.99
CA PRO A 482 29.92 -33.93 -0.80
C PRO A 482 31.15 -34.59 -0.17
N ALA A 483 32.36 -34.10 -0.46
CA ALA A 483 33.60 -34.61 0.11
C ALA A 483 33.66 -34.50 1.66
N TYR A 484 33.02 -33.48 2.23
CA TYR A 484 33.01 -33.26 3.67
C TYR A 484 31.90 -34.04 4.41
N ILE A 485 30.87 -34.50 3.69
CA ILE A 485 29.76 -35.25 4.30
C ILE A 485 30.25 -36.59 4.87
N GLU A 486 31.05 -37.32 4.11
CA GLU A 486 31.58 -38.62 4.54
C GLU A 486 32.56 -38.48 5.70
N GLN A 487 33.46 -37.48 5.63
CA GLN A 487 34.40 -37.16 6.70
C GLN A 487 33.68 -36.76 7.99
N LEU A 488 32.63 -35.95 7.88
CA LEU A 488 31.81 -35.55 9.02
C LEU A 488 31.08 -36.76 9.62
N ARG A 489 30.50 -37.65 8.81
CA ARG A 489 29.84 -38.88 9.28
C ARG A 489 30.79 -39.79 10.04
N GLU A 490 32.01 -39.95 9.54
CA GLU A 490 33.04 -40.75 10.21
C GLU A 490 33.47 -40.12 11.55
N ALA A 491 33.71 -38.80 11.56
CA ALA A 491 34.06 -38.09 12.80
C ALA A 491 32.94 -38.06 13.83
N ILE A 492 31.68 -37.92 13.40
CA ILE A 492 30.50 -38.01 14.29
C ILE A 492 30.46 -39.41 14.90
N ARG A 493 30.57 -40.48 14.09
CA ARG A 493 30.60 -41.87 14.60
C ARG A 493 31.73 -42.11 15.59
N ASP A 494 32.91 -41.57 15.32
CA ASP A 494 34.05 -41.66 16.22
C ASP A 494 33.83 -40.90 17.53
N SER A 495 33.14 -39.75 17.49
CA SER A 495 32.80 -39.00 18.69
C SER A 495 31.93 -39.79 19.67
N TYR A 496 31.12 -40.74 19.18
CA TYR A 496 30.27 -41.61 20.01
C TYR A 496 31.05 -42.75 20.69
N LYS A 497 32.29 -43.06 20.26
CA LYS A 497 33.15 -44.06 20.94
C LYS A 497 33.37 -43.71 22.41
N ALA A 498 33.38 -42.42 22.75
CA ALA A 498 33.52 -41.92 24.12
C ALA A 498 32.36 -42.31 25.06
N TYR A 499 31.23 -42.82 24.53
CA TYR A 499 30.09 -43.29 25.33
C TYR A 499 29.98 -44.82 25.44
N LEU A 500 30.86 -45.55 24.75
CA LEU A 500 30.92 -47.00 24.84
C LEU A 500 31.70 -47.45 26.08
N SER A 501 31.42 -48.67 26.55
CA SER A 501 32.15 -49.24 27.68
C SER A 501 33.62 -49.50 27.30
N PRO A 502 34.57 -49.48 28.26
CA PRO A 502 35.99 -49.69 27.97
C PRO A 502 36.27 -51.01 27.23
N LEU A 503 35.57 -52.09 27.60
CA LEU A 503 35.68 -53.40 26.94
C LEU A 503 35.22 -53.37 25.49
N GLU A 504 34.14 -52.64 25.19
CA GLU A 504 33.64 -52.49 23.82
C GLU A 504 34.57 -51.63 22.97
N ARG A 505 35.21 -50.61 23.55
CA ARG A 505 36.23 -49.81 22.84
C ARG A 505 37.43 -50.66 22.47
N ILE A 506 37.91 -51.48 23.39
CA ILE A 506 39.02 -52.41 23.16
C ILE A 506 38.64 -53.44 22.11
N TRP A 507 37.42 -53.99 22.18
CA TRP A 507 36.92 -54.95 21.19
C TRP A 507 36.79 -54.34 19.79
N LEU A 508 36.29 -53.11 19.66
CA LEU A 508 36.23 -52.40 18.37
C LEU A 508 37.61 -52.05 17.83
N ALA A 509 38.56 -51.70 18.71
CA ALA A 509 39.94 -51.43 18.33
C ALA A 509 40.65 -52.71 17.83
N LEU A 510 40.41 -53.86 18.46
CA LEU A 510 40.99 -55.15 18.08
C LEU A 510 40.36 -55.75 16.82
N THR A 511 39.05 -55.60 16.63
CA THR A 511 38.33 -56.20 15.49
C THR A 511 38.29 -55.30 14.26
N GLY A 512 38.70 -54.03 14.37
CA GLY A 512 38.58 -53.04 13.30
C GLY A 512 37.13 -52.75 12.88
N LYS A 513 36.13 -53.28 13.61
CA LYS A 513 34.71 -53.12 13.27
C LYS A 513 34.23 -51.73 13.62
N ARG A 514 33.36 -51.18 12.78
CA ARG A 514 32.68 -49.89 13.00
C ARG A 514 31.54 -50.04 14.01
N ILE A 515 31.21 -48.96 14.72
CA ILE A 515 30.01 -48.92 15.59
C ILE A 515 28.77 -49.05 14.70
N SER A 516 27.79 -49.87 15.11
CA SER A 516 26.53 -49.99 14.40
C SER A 516 25.63 -48.77 14.60
N ASP A 517 24.95 -48.33 13.54
CA ASP A 517 24.05 -47.18 13.57
C ASP A 517 22.90 -47.36 14.58
N ALA A 518 22.42 -48.61 14.76
CA ALA A 518 21.43 -48.95 15.79
C ALA A 518 21.93 -48.68 17.23
N LYS A 519 23.24 -48.80 17.48
CA LYS A 519 23.84 -48.53 18.80
C LYS A 519 24.04 -47.03 19.01
N ILE A 520 24.36 -46.28 17.97
CA ILE A 520 24.43 -44.81 17.99
C ILE A 520 23.05 -44.23 18.31
N LEU A 521 21.99 -44.73 17.66
CA LEU A 521 20.60 -44.36 17.95
C LEU A 521 20.22 -44.60 19.42
N ARG A 522 20.62 -45.73 20.01
CA ARG A 522 20.38 -46.00 21.45
C ARG A 522 21.12 -45.03 22.35
N ILE A 523 22.35 -44.66 22.01
CA ILE A 523 23.14 -43.67 22.76
C ILE A 523 22.50 -42.28 22.65
N GLN A 524 22.05 -41.89 21.45
CA GLN A 524 21.32 -40.65 21.23
C GLN A 524 20.02 -40.61 22.04
N GLN A 525 19.20 -41.66 21.99
CA GLN A 525 17.98 -41.75 22.80
C GLN A 525 18.25 -41.65 24.30
N ARG A 526 19.34 -42.24 24.79
CA ARG A 526 19.76 -42.14 26.18
C ARG A 526 20.21 -40.72 26.55
N LEU A 527 21.03 -40.09 25.71
CA LEU A 527 21.47 -38.71 25.90
C LEU A 527 20.30 -37.72 25.87
N ASP A 528 19.34 -37.94 24.98
CA ASP A 528 18.13 -37.13 24.88
C ASP A 528 17.21 -37.33 26.10
N ALA A 529 17.09 -38.56 26.60
CA ALA A 529 16.35 -38.84 27.84
C ALA A 529 17.02 -38.19 29.07
N ASP A 530 18.34 -38.28 29.20
CA ASP A 530 19.12 -37.65 30.27
C ASP A 530 19.03 -36.12 30.19
N ARG A 531 19.05 -35.55 28.98
CA ARG A 531 18.86 -34.11 28.72
C ARG A 531 17.44 -33.65 29.08
N GLN A 532 16.41 -34.37 28.65
CA GLN A 532 15.01 -34.09 28.98
C GLN A 532 14.76 -34.18 30.49
N GLY A 533 15.39 -35.13 31.19
CA GLY A 533 15.36 -35.23 32.64
C GLY A 533 15.98 -33.99 33.32
N GLY A 534 17.11 -33.51 32.81
CA GLY A 534 17.76 -32.27 33.25
C GLY A 534 16.93 -31.00 32.98
N GLU A 535 16.25 -30.93 31.83
CA GLU A 535 15.35 -29.83 31.47
C GLU A 535 14.11 -29.79 32.34
N LYS A 536 13.47 -30.93 32.60
CA LYS A 536 12.36 -31.04 33.56
C LYS A 536 12.78 -30.57 34.95
N ALA A 537 13.96 -30.97 35.42
CA ALA A 537 14.50 -30.53 36.70
C ALA A 537 14.83 -29.01 36.72
N ARG A 538 15.31 -28.44 35.62
CA ARG A 538 15.54 -26.98 35.49
C ARG A 538 14.24 -26.20 35.40
N ALA A 539 13.25 -26.68 34.65
CA ALA A 539 11.92 -26.09 34.55
C ALA A 539 11.21 -26.11 35.92
N GLU A 540 11.30 -27.21 36.67
CA GLU A 540 10.84 -27.27 38.05
C GLU A 540 11.55 -26.26 38.95
N LYS A 541 12.89 -26.14 38.85
CA LYS A 541 13.65 -25.14 39.63
C LYS A 541 13.27 -23.71 39.26
N LYS A 542 13.07 -23.40 37.97
CA LYS A 542 12.60 -22.08 37.50
C LYS A 542 11.20 -21.79 38.00
N SER A 543 10.26 -22.72 37.87
CA SER A 543 8.89 -22.62 38.41
C SER A 543 8.89 -22.42 39.93
N ARG A 544 9.68 -23.20 40.68
CA ARG A 544 9.85 -23.03 42.14
C ARG A 544 10.49 -21.69 42.51
N SER A 545 11.38 -21.14 41.68
CA SER A 545 12.00 -19.84 41.91
C SER A 545 11.05 -18.67 41.61
N GLN A 546 10.24 -18.78 40.54
CA GLN A 546 9.23 -17.79 40.17
C GLN A 546 8.09 -17.75 41.18
N THR A 547 7.60 -18.91 41.62
CA THR A 547 6.61 -19.00 42.72
C THR A 547 7.16 -18.45 44.04
N ARG A 548 8.45 -18.63 44.35
CA ARG A 548 9.08 -17.99 45.53
C ARG A 548 9.22 -16.47 45.38
N LYS A 549 9.52 -15.95 44.18
CA LYS A 549 9.56 -14.51 43.91
C LYS A 549 8.18 -13.88 43.97
N ALA A 550 7.19 -14.48 43.33
CA ALA A 550 5.78 -14.06 43.41
C ALA A 550 5.28 -14.07 44.86
N LYS A 551 5.61 -15.09 45.66
CA LYS A 551 5.29 -15.09 47.10
C LYS A 551 5.99 -13.98 47.89
N LYS A 552 7.21 -13.58 47.51
CA LYS A 552 7.90 -12.43 48.12
C LYS A 552 7.29 -11.10 47.71
N GLU A 553 6.93 -10.95 46.44
CA GLU A 553 6.29 -9.74 45.89
C GLU A 553 4.87 -9.53 46.45
N VAL A 554 4.08 -10.60 46.58
CA VAL A 554 2.78 -10.55 47.26
C VAL A 554 2.96 -10.19 48.73
N ARG A 555 4.00 -10.71 49.40
CA ARG A 555 4.29 -10.39 50.81
C ARG A 555 4.82 -8.97 51.00
N SER A 556 5.54 -8.42 50.03
CA SER A 556 5.98 -7.01 50.05
C SER A 556 4.84 -6.04 49.71
N LEU A 557 3.99 -6.38 48.74
CA LEU A 557 2.77 -5.61 48.43
C LEU A 557 1.77 -5.64 49.60
N ALA A 558 1.62 -6.77 50.29
CA ALA A 558 0.80 -6.87 51.49
C ALA A 558 1.39 -6.05 52.67
N ARG A 559 2.71 -5.95 52.77
CA ARG A 559 3.38 -5.10 53.78
C ARG A 559 3.33 -3.61 53.45
N GLN A 560 3.41 -3.23 52.17
CA GLN A 560 3.22 -1.85 51.74
C GLN A 560 1.77 -1.40 51.98
N ARG A 561 0.78 -2.25 51.67
CA ARG A 561 -0.64 -1.98 51.98
C ARG A 561 -0.96 -1.93 53.48
N ALA A 562 -0.17 -2.60 54.32
CA ALA A 562 -0.33 -2.55 55.77
C ALA A 562 0.46 -1.40 56.43
N GLY A 563 1.39 -0.76 55.71
CA GLY A 563 2.23 0.34 56.20
C GLY A 563 1.69 1.74 55.88
N GLU A 564 0.68 1.87 55.02
CA GLU A 564 0.09 3.16 54.61
C GLU A 564 -1.26 3.47 55.28
N SER A 565 -1.65 2.76 56.34
CA SER A 565 -2.93 3.03 57.02
C SER A 565 -2.78 3.07 58.54
N GLU A 566 -2.61 4.28 59.07
CA GLU A 566 -2.99 4.69 60.42
C GLU A 566 -3.88 5.95 60.34
N PRO A 567 -4.75 6.21 61.33
CA PRO A 567 -6.18 6.11 61.11
C PRO A 567 -6.88 7.47 61.19
N MET A 568 -7.73 7.79 60.23
CA MET A 568 -8.70 8.88 60.36
C MET A 568 -10.04 8.46 59.74
N ALA A 569 -11.06 8.52 60.60
CA ALA A 569 -12.49 8.57 60.32
C ALA A 569 -13.12 7.36 59.59
N ALA A 570 -13.79 6.52 60.38
CA ALA A 570 -14.89 5.70 59.88
C ALA A 570 -16.08 6.60 59.49
N PRO A 571 -16.70 6.33 58.35
CA PRO A 571 -18.10 5.94 58.38
C PRO A 571 -18.36 4.64 57.61
N SER A 572 -19.31 3.86 58.13
CA SER A 572 -20.06 2.76 57.47
C SER A 572 -19.27 1.85 56.52
N ARG A 573 -18.79 0.72 57.06
CA ARG A 573 -18.47 -0.49 56.31
C ARG A 573 -19.76 -1.11 55.75
N GLU A 574 -20.11 -0.74 54.52
CA GLU A 574 -20.86 -1.58 53.60
C GLU A 574 -20.10 -1.64 52.27
N GLU A 575 -20.09 -2.83 51.66
CA GLU A 575 -19.62 -3.11 50.29
C GLU A 575 -18.11 -3.19 50.00
N SER A 576 -17.36 -3.95 50.79
CA SER A 576 -16.33 -4.81 50.17
C SER A 576 -16.99 -6.16 49.85
N ALA A 577 -17.63 -6.22 48.68
CA ALA A 577 -18.38 -7.36 48.18
C ALA A 577 -17.57 -8.67 48.25
N SER A 578 -17.79 -9.43 49.32
CA SER A 578 -17.68 -10.88 49.26
C SER A 578 -18.51 -11.35 48.07
N PHE A 579 -17.91 -12.10 47.14
CA PHE A 579 -18.63 -12.79 46.08
C PHE A 579 -19.73 -13.63 46.75
N GLY A 580 -20.96 -13.11 46.73
CA GLY A 580 -22.04 -13.59 47.59
C GLY A 580 -22.39 -15.05 47.33
N HIS A 581 -22.93 -15.74 48.34
CA HIS A 581 -23.38 -17.13 48.21
C HIS A 581 -24.32 -17.31 47.00
N GLU A 582 -25.21 -16.34 46.79
CA GLU A 582 -26.13 -16.28 45.66
C GLU A 582 -25.41 -16.15 44.29
N ALA A 583 -24.30 -15.43 44.22
CA ALA A 583 -23.48 -15.31 43.01
C ALA A 583 -22.69 -16.61 42.71
N GLN A 584 -22.30 -17.37 43.75
CA GLN A 584 -21.67 -18.69 43.59
C GLN A 584 -22.65 -19.75 43.13
N GLU A 585 -23.86 -19.78 43.70
CA GLU A 585 -24.93 -20.68 43.27
C GLU A 585 -25.33 -20.42 41.82
N LEU A 586 -25.48 -19.14 41.45
CA LEU A 586 -25.79 -18.76 40.08
C LEU A 586 -24.65 -19.12 39.11
N LEU A 587 -23.39 -18.95 39.51
CA LEU A 587 -22.24 -19.39 38.71
C LEU A 587 -22.24 -20.91 38.50
N ALA A 588 -22.52 -21.70 39.54
CA ALA A 588 -22.60 -23.16 39.46
C ALA A 588 -23.75 -23.62 38.55
N TYR A 589 -24.91 -22.96 38.63
CA TYR A 589 -26.04 -23.18 37.74
C TYR A 589 -25.69 -22.87 36.27
N LEU A 590 -25.13 -21.68 36.01
CA LEU A 590 -24.69 -21.26 34.68
C LEU A 590 -23.64 -22.19 34.10
N LEU A 591 -22.67 -22.63 34.91
CA LEU A 591 -21.64 -23.59 34.50
C LEU A 591 -22.24 -24.94 34.09
N THR A 592 -23.24 -25.41 34.84
CA THR A 592 -23.94 -26.66 34.51
C THR A 592 -24.68 -26.55 33.18
N GLN A 593 -25.40 -25.45 32.96
CA GLN A 593 -26.12 -25.20 31.70
C GLN A 593 -25.17 -25.01 30.52
N VAL A 594 -24.05 -24.30 30.72
CA VAL A 594 -23.02 -24.12 29.70
C VAL A 594 -22.40 -25.45 29.30
N ASN A 595 -22.06 -26.31 30.26
CA ASN A 595 -21.53 -27.65 29.95
C ASN A 595 -22.55 -28.51 29.18
N MET A 596 -23.84 -28.46 29.55
CA MET A 596 -24.89 -29.15 28.80
C MET A 596 -25.05 -28.66 27.35
N MET A 597 -24.82 -27.37 27.10
CA MET A 597 -24.82 -26.82 25.74
C MET A 597 -23.60 -27.30 24.94
N TRP A 598 -22.43 -27.37 25.59
CA TRP A 598 -21.22 -27.92 24.98
C TRP A 598 -21.37 -29.40 24.60
N ASP A 599 -22.02 -30.21 25.44
CA ASP A 599 -22.37 -31.60 25.11
C ASP A 599 -23.25 -31.70 23.87
N LYS A 600 -24.17 -30.74 23.70
CA LYS A 600 -25.09 -30.65 22.55
C LYS A 600 -24.48 -29.96 21.32
N ASN A 601 -23.17 -29.70 21.30
CA ASN A 601 -22.46 -28.98 20.22
C ASN A 601 -22.88 -27.52 20.03
N TYR A 602 -23.42 -26.89 21.07
CA TYR A 602 -23.82 -25.49 21.05
C TYR A 602 -22.85 -24.64 21.89
N TYR A 603 -22.34 -23.57 21.29
CA TYR A 603 -21.27 -22.75 21.87
C TYR A 603 -21.82 -21.38 22.25
N PRO A 604 -22.19 -21.16 23.53
CA PRO A 604 -23.01 -20.02 23.92
C PRO A 604 -22.22 -18.71 23.91
N THR A 605 -22.81 -17.66 23.33
CA THR A 605 -22.32 -16.27 23.41
C THR A 605 -22.77 -15.60 24.71
N ARG A 606 -22.21 -14.41 25.02
CA ARG A 606 -22.54 -13.63 26.23
C ARG A 606 -24.04 -13.46 26.44
N GLU A 607 -24.76 -13.06 25.40
CA GLU A 607 -26.21 -12.84 25.46
C GLU A 607 -26.99 -14.12 25.72
N GLN A 608 -26.52 -15.26 25.19
CA GLN A 608 -27.17 -16.55 25.38
C GLN A 608 -26.96 -17.07 26.80
N VAL A 609 -25.78 -16.86 27.39
CA VAL A 609 -25.53 -17.19 28.81
C VAL A 609 -26.38 -16.32 29.73
N LEU A 610 -26.53 -15.02 29.42
CA LEU A 610 -27.39 -14.11 30.19
C LEU A 610 -28.88 -14.49 30.15
N ARG A 611 -29.36 -15.06 29.03
CA ARG A 611 -30.75 -15.54 28.89
C ARG A 611 -31.07 -16.78 29.72
N LEU A 612 -30.06 -17.49 30.22
CA LEU A 612 -30.26 -18.67 31.08
C LEU A 612 -30.60 -18.28 32.52
N ALA A 613 -30.30 -17.04 32.92
CA ALA A 613 -30.70 -16.51 34.22
C ALA A 613 -32.16 -16.08 34.20
N THR A 614 -32.87 -16.29 35.32
CA THR A 614 -34.24 -15.79 35.49
C THR A 614 -34.26 -14.25 35.55
N ALA A 615 -35.40 -13.62 35.27
CA ALA A 615 -35.52 -12.15 35.22
C ALA A 615 -35.06 -11.46 36.52
N ALA A 616 -35.26 -12.10 37.67
CA ALA A 616 -34.81 -11.60 38.98
C ALA A 616 -33.28 -11.74 39.20
N GLN A 617 -32.62 -12.66 38.50
CA GLN A 617 -31.19 -12.96 38.66
C GLN A 617 -30.31 -12.28 37.58
N LYS A 618 -30.92 -11.52 36.67
CA LYS A 618 -30.22 -10.96 35.50
C LYS A 618 -29.13 -9.96 35.89
N GLU A 619 -29.37 -9.10 36.87
CA GLU A 619 -28.37 -8.14 37.36
C GLU A 619 -27.18 -8.82 38.05
N VAL A 620 -27.45 -9.89 38.80
CA VAL A 620 -26.41 -10.71 39.44
C VAL A 620 -25.63 -11.49 38.38
N ALA A 621 -26.30 -12.04 37.36
CA ALA A 621 -25.67 -12.72 36.23
C ALA A 621 -24.77 -11.78 35.41
N GLU A 622 -25.20 -10.53 35.16
CA GLU A 622 -24.39 -9.52 34.47
C GLU A 622 -23.13 -9.17 35.26
N LYS A 623 -23.24 -9.03 36.59
CA LYS A 623 -22.08 -8.82 37.47
C LYS A 623 -21.14 -10.04 37.47
N VAL A 624 -21.67 -11.26 37.56
CA VAL A 624 -20.87 -12.51 37.52
C VAL A 624 -20.16 -12.67 36.18
N ILE A 625 -20.83 -12.47 35.06
CA ILE A 625 -20.21 -12.55 33.72
C ILE A 625 -19.22 -11.40 33.50
N GLY A 626 -19.50 -10.19 34.01
CA GLY A 626 -18.54 -9.09 34.02
C GLY A 626 -17.25 -9.42 34.77
N LEU A 627 -17.35 -10.16 35.88
CA LEU A 627 -16.20 -10.67 36.62
C LEU A 627 -15.45 -11.79 35.87
N VAL A 628 -16.16 -12.66 35.13
CA VAL A 628 -15.56 -13.64 34.21
C VAL A 628 -14.79 -12.92 33.10
N ASP A 629 -15.37 -11.86 32.53
CA ASP A 629 -14.73 -11.01 31.53
C ASP A 629 -13.50 -10.27 32.07
N ALA A 630 -13.52 -9.85 33.34
CA ALA A 630 -12.36 -9.26 34.00
C ALA A 630 -11.28 -10.30 34.40
N GLY A 631 -11.57 -11.60 34.29
CA GLY A 631 -10.64 -12.67 34.69
C GLY A 631 -10.51 -12.85 36.21
N ALA A 632 -11.57 -12.57 36.97
CA ALA A 632 -11.57 -12.71 38.43
C ALA A 632 -11.33 -14.18 38.86
N GLN A 633 -10.53 -14.38 39.91
CA GLN A 633 -10.22 -15.72 40.43
C GLN A 633 -11.45 -16.44 41.01
N SER A 634 -12.42 -15.71 41.56
CA SER A 634 -13.65 -16.25 42.12
C SER A 634 -14.57 -16.90 41.07
N THR A 635 -14.38 -16.59 39.79
CA THR A 635 -15.18 -17.11 38.68
C THR A 635 -14.38 -18.04 37.76
N SER A 636 -13.23 -18.55 38.20
CA SER A 636 -12.29 -19.31 37.33
C SER A 636 -12.83 -20.62 36.77
N ALA A 637 -13.98 -21.08 37.24
CA ALA A 637 -14.65 -22.29 36.76
C ALA A 637 -15.31 -22.07 35.39
N LEU A 638 -15.71 -20.84 35.05
CA LEU A 638 -16.22 -20.46 33.73
C LEU A 638 -15.15 -19.66 33.00
N ILE A 639 -14.85 -20.05 31.76
CA ILE A 639 -13.83 -19.42 30.91
C ILE A 639 -14.48 -18.78 29.69
N ARG A 640 -13.85 -17.71 29.20
CA ARG A 640 -14.19 -17.07 27.94
C ARG A 640 -13.14 -17.39 26.88
N ILE A 641 -13.58 -17.69 25.68
CA ILE A 641 -12.75 -18.01 24.51
C ILE A 641 -13.01 -16.94 23.45
N PRO A 642 -12.01 -16.15 23.04
CA PRO A 642 -12.18 -15.13 22.02
C PRO A 642 -12.32 -15.75 20.63
N VAL A 643 -13.34 -15.33 19.88
CA VAL A 643 -13.61 -15.75 18.50
C VAL A 643 -13.57 -14.50 17.59
N PRO A 644 -12.65 -14.44 16.61
CA PRO A 644 -12.56 -13.31 15.69
C PRO A 644 -13.89 -13.08 14.96
N GLY A 645 -14.39 -11.83 14.98
CA GLY A 645 -15.63 -11.44 14.31
C GLY A 645 -16.94 -11.75 15.06
N LYS A 646 -16.93 -12.65 16.06
CA LYS A 646 -18.13 -13.05 16.84
C LYS A 646 -18.09 -12.73 18.34
N GLY A 647 -16.99 -12.16 18.83
CA GLY A 647 -16.83 -11.79 20.24
C GLY A 647 -16.29 -12.93 21.09
N HIS A 648 -17.07 -13.40 22.08
CA HIS A 648 -16.62 -14.41 23.06
C HIS A 648 -17.62 -15.56 23.19
N VAL A 649 -17.08 -16.76 23.30
CA VAL A 649 -17.80 -17.99 23.65
C VAL A 649 -17.45 -18.39 25.08
N TYR A 650 -18.44 -18.86 25.83
CA TYR A 650 -18.25 -19.28 27.22
C TYR A 650 -18.23 -20.80 27.33
N GLY A 651 -17.35 -21.33 28.18
CA GLY A 651 -17.22 -22.77 28.45
C GLY A 651 -16.81 -23.05 29.88
N GLY A 652 -17.13 -24.23 30.41
CA GLY A 652 -16.61 -24.68 31.69
C GLY A 652 -15.13 -25.05 31.58
N ARG A 653 -14.30 -24.56 32.51
CA ARG A 653 -12.86 -24.82 32.50
C ARG A 653 -12.55 -26.31 32.57
N ASP A 654 -13.15 -27.01 33.54
CA ASP A 654 -12.85 -28.43 33.75
C ASP A 654 -13.31 -29.30 32.57
N TYR A 655 -14.42 -28.92 31.92
CA TYR A 655 -14.91 -29.60 30.74
C TYR A 655 -13.97 -29.39 29.54
N VAL A 656 -13.62 -28.14 29.23
CA VAL A 656 -12.77 -27.81 28.06
C VAL A 656 -11.35 -28.34 28.22
N HIS A 657 -10.78 -28.25 29.43
CA HIS A 657 -9.45 -28.77 29.71
C HIS A 657 -9.43 -30.31 29.84
N GLY A 658 -10.47 -30.91 30.42
CA GLY A 658 -10.59 -32.36 30.58
C GLY A 658 -10.80 -33.11 29.26
N SER A 659 -11.62 -32.56 28.36
CA SER A 659 -11.93 -33.16 27.05
C SER A 659 -11.06 -32.61 25.91
N LYS A 660 -9.85 -32.09 26.22
CA LYS A 660 -8.99 -31.39 25.26
C LYS A 660 -8.69 -32.21 23.99
N GLU A 661 -8.25 -33.46 24.13
CA GLU A 661 -7.86 -34.29 22.98
C GLU A 661 -9.06 -34.63 22.08
N GLU A 662 -10.21 -34.92 22.68
CA GLU A 662 -11.47 -35.19 21.98
C GLU A 662 -11.98 -33.95 21.23
N LEU A 663 -11.94 -32.78 21.88
CA LEU A 663 -12.32 -31.51 21.27
C LEU A 663 -11.40 -31.13 20.11
N ILE A 664 -10.07 -31.34 20.23
CA ILE A 664 -9.13 -31.10 19.13
C ILE A 664 -9.45 -32.01 17.93
N ALA A 665 -9.67 -33.30 18.15
CA ALA A 665 -10.03 -34.24 17.08
C ALA A 665 -11.36 -33.84 16.40
N LYS A 666 -12.35 -33.43 17.21
CA LYS A 666 -13.68 -33.02 16.75
C LYS A 666 -13.65 -31.74 15.92
N PHE A 667 -12.92 -30.70 16.36
CA PHE A 667 -12.81 -29.45 15.61
C PHE A 667 -11.91 -29.58 14.36
N LYS A 668 -10.91 -30.48 14.37
CA LYS A 668 -10.15 -30.83 13.15
C LYS A 668 -11.04 -31.52 12.12
N ARG A 669 -11.83 -32.52 12.53
CA ARG A 669 -12.81 -33.18 11.65
C ARG A 669 -13.83 -32.21 11.08
N LYS A 670 -14.42 -31.31 11.89
CA LYS A 670 -15.33 -30.26 11.38
C LYS A 670 -14.68 -29.35 10.33
N LEU A 671 -13.39 -29.03 10.47
CA LEU A 671 -12.64 -28.22 9.51
C LEU A 671 -12.34 -28.97 8.21
N GLU A 672 -12.14 -30.28 8.29
CA GLU A 672 -11.90 -31.18 7.16
C GLU A 672 -13.22 -31.50 6.42
N ASP A 673 -14.31 -31.80 7.13
CA ASP A 673 -15.63 -32.11 6.58
C ASP A 673 -16.28 -30.89 5.90
N ASP A 674 -16.05 -29.68 6.39
CA ASP A 674 -16.53 -28.46 5.75
C ASP A 674 -15.72 -28.07 4.50
N SER A 675 -14.65 -28.79 4.15
CA SER A 675 -13.76 -28.42 3.05
C SER A 675 -14.14 -29.02 1.68
N VAL A 676 -14.90 -30.11 1.63
CA VAL A 676 -15.30 -30.75 0.35
C VAL A 676 -16.62 -31.53 0.51
N VAL A 677 -17.68 -31.10 -0.18
CA VAL A 677 -18.80 -31.99 -0.53
C VAL A 677 -18.77 -32.15 -2.05
N ASP A 678 -18.56 -33.37 -2.49
CA ASP A 678 -18.58 -33.74 -3.91
C ASP A 678 -20.01 -34.16 -4.27
N VAL A 679 -20.70 -33.33 -5.04
CA VAL A 679 -22.00 -33.68 -5.64
C VAL A 679 -21.80 -33.69 -7.14
N GLY A 680 -21.67 -34.89 -7.72
CA GLY A 680 -21.59 -35.06 -9.17
C GLY A 680 -20.32 -34.49 -9.82
N GLY A 681 -19.16 -34.58 -9.16
CA GLY A 681 -17.86 -34.29 -9.79
C GLY A 681 -17.51 -32.80 -9.87
N THR A 682 -18.28 -31.92 -9.23
CA THR A 682 -17.99 -30.49 -9.16
C THR A 682 -17.83 -30.07 -7.70
N LYS A 683 -16.62 -29.63 -7.32
CA LYS A 683 -16.30 -29.15 -5.97
C LYS A 683 -16.92 -27.77 -5.76
N LEU A 684 -18.08 -27.70 -5.10
CA LEU A 684 -18.71 -26.44 -4.70
C LEU A 684 -18.23 -26.05 -3.29
N GLN A 685 -17.56 -24.90 -3.18
CA GLN A 685 -17.29 -24.26 -1.89
C GLN A 685 -18.56 -23.56 -1.41
N LEU A 686 -19.24 -24.13 -0.41
CA LEU A 686 -20.40 -23.48 0.23
C LEU A 686 -19.92 -22.28 1.05
N THR A 687 -20.29 -21.08 0.63
CA THR A 687 -20.00 -19.79 1.28
C THR A 687 -20.73 -19.59 2.62
N ASN A 688 -21.71 -20.45 2.97
CA ASN A 688 -22.56 -20.26 4.14
C ASN A 688 -22.01 -20.80 5.48
N LYS A 689 -20.71 -21.11 5.59
CA LYS A 689 -20.10 -21.61 6.85
C LYS A 689 -18.78 -20.94 7.24
N GLU A 690 -18.52 -19.70 6.80
CA GLU A 690 -17.33 -18.95 7.25
C GLU A 690 -17.33 -18.78 8.78
N ASP A 691 -18.52 -18.61 9.34
CA ASP A 691 -18.81 -18.50 10.76
C ASP A 691 -18.45 -19.74 11.60
N ASP A 692 -18.69 -20.95 11.07
CA ASP A 692 -18.35 -22.20 11.76
C ASP A 692 -16.86 -22.52 11.59
N ARG A 693 -16.26 -22.10 10.48
CA ARG A 693 -14.81 -22.21 10.22
C ARG A 693 -14.01 -21.26 11.11
N THR A 694 -14.45 -20.02 11.28
CA THR A 694 -13.80 -19.04 12.18
C THR A 694 -13.89 -19.50 13.64
N LEU A 695 -15.05 -20.01 14.06
CA LEU A 695 -15.22 -20.64 15.37
C LEU A 695 -14.29 -21.84 15.57
N SER A 696 -14.27 -22.79 14.63
CA SER A 696 -13.45 -24.00 14.73
C SER A 696 -11.95 -23.68 14.77
N ARG A 697 -11.50 -22.67 14.00
CA ARG A 697 -10.11 -22.17 14.06
C ARG A 697 -9.79 -21.52 15.41
N ALA A 698 -10.67 -20.67 15.92
CA ALA A 698 -10.48 -20.01 17.21
C ALA A 698 -10.41 -21.04 18.37
N MET A 699 -11.27 -22.06 18.33
CA MET A 699 -11.29 -23.16 19.30
C MET A 699 -10.01 -23.99 19.23
N LEU A 700 -9.53 -24.33 18.03
CA LEU A 700 -8.25 -25.04 17.87
C LEU A 700 -7.06 -24.20 18.33
N GLN A 701 -7.07 -22.88 18.08
CA GLN A 701 -6.03 -21.98 18.54
C GLN A 701 -6.00 -21.94 20.08
N TYR A 702 -7.16 -21.81 20.72
CA TYR A 702 -7.28 -21.82 22.17
C TYR A 702 -6.86 -23.17 22.79
N LEU A 703 -7.37 -24.28 22.27
CA LEU A 703 -7.06 -25.63 22.77
C LEU A 703 -5.60 -26.04 22.57
N ASN A 704 -4.92 -25.54 21.53
CA ASN A 704 -3.48 -25.77 21.32
C ASN A 704 -2.60 -24.88 22.21
N HIS A 705 -3.14 -23.79 22.75
CA HIS A 705 -2.41 -22.85 23.62
C HIS A 705 -2.54 -23.20 25.11
N ILE A 706 -3.64 -23.86 25.50
CA ILE A 706 -3.74 -24.64 26.74
C ILE A 706 -2.74 -25.79 26.69
#